data_AF-A0A2K0XF80-F1
#
_entry.id   AF-A0A2K0XF80-F1
#
_cell.length_a   1.000
_cell.length_b   1.000
_cell.length_c   1.000
_cell.angle_alpha   90.00
_cell.angle_beta   90.00
_cell.angle_gamma   90.00
#
_symmetry.space_group_name_H-M   'P 1'
#
loop_
_entity.id
_entity.type
_entity.pdbx_description
1 polymer ?
#
loop_
_entity_poly.entity_id
_entity_poly.type
_entity_poly.pdbx_seq_one_letter_code
_entity_poly.pdbx_strand_id
1 'polypeptide(L)'
;MMNGLDEIVYLIGCYLITADKEINTKEIEALDFYLQGDKNKCLIRKQHEIFSDAEEKTSLANLLLSLSGYNCSSEKRKDILRFFVRMSFVDGYISPEERDLINKISDILKISPEAYITEAAQEYEERAKATRLKRHQRIIGKLEKVYYDHIANKGNTKTIDSLFGSWNFANVIEKITAEAEIDLERVSNILDDLNKKFSNTQESIHLQIKTASNEKNKYIRECQNIVEGIALHLDNAIMTAISHNIDVIEKKKKNIEYFTIAFMGRTKAGKSTFHKVITQQADDDIGIGKTRTTRYNRSWYWDKLRIVDTPGIGAPGGEVDTEIAKSIIDEADVICYVVTSDAIQETEFDFFETIKERNKPLYIILNVKSNLTSEIRLRRFLQDPSQWRTGNGRESIQGHFDRIHDRLEGKYNMDAVKIIPIHLLAAQLGMENRDNADQLLEGSNIKEWVREIKSDVYNTGTLKKSLSVMDGASYQIHSISNILNGDYQVLTDKVSMLKKTQKDFRQFINKESKKLKSDIKKLFEDTKSSLCNYASDFADSHYDDKEAGEHFGKDSQVIRIQDEMRERLQIRLEDFSAKSKAKIEELSEDLNIECNINNNVVATGERIKDTKLRIGLFGTLLGSATPFIVPLFISNPAGWVLMAAPLVVFTVVSIIAGMFTSKSEKIRKAQEKMRNSLTEGISSNMRKNQKKMLSEIFTSINKTSASVENLFTTYIKGVESLLEEMAPVINQCKNDESAINSLIGFRVLDYLKKGVISVKKVSDLSNDELYSQYPVKRDWTQQSLTFEYETKCNDADKIKAEEATQMKIIFNIK
;
A
#
# COMPACT_ATOMS: atom_id res chain seq x y z
N MET A 1 -34.18 -16.94 -31.36
CA MET A 1 -34.09 -18.24 -30.67
C MET A 1 -32.66 -18.72 -30.82
N MET A 2 -31.94 -18.92 -29.71
CA MET A 2 -30.63 -19.59 -29.75
C MET A 2 -30.86 -21.10 -29.80
N ASN A 3 -30.07 -21.78 -30.61
CA ASN A 3 -30.25 -23.18 -30.99
C ASN A 3 -29.32 -24.04 -30.11
N GLY A 4 -29.86 -25.00 -29.37
CA GLY A 4 -29.08 -26.04 -28.69
C GLY A 4 -28.38 -25.63 -27.38
N LEU A 5 -28.41 -26.54 -26.40
CA LEU A 5 -27.70 -26.41 -25.12
C LEU A 5 -26.19 -26.20 -25.32
N ASP A 6 -25.59 -26.83 -26.34
CA ASP A 6 -24.16 -26.77 -26.59
C ASP A 6 -23.69 -25.39 -27.09
N GLU A 7 -24.51 -24.62 -27.83
CA GLU A 7 -24.19 -23.22 -28.19
C GLU A 7 -24.14 -22.32 -26.94
N ILE A 8 -25.03 -22.56 -25.96
CA ILE A 8 -25.06 -21.81 -24.70
C ILE A 8 -23.81 -22.11 -23.88
N VAL A 9 -23.47 -23.40 -23.74
CA VAL A 9 -22.27 -23.85 -23.02
C VAL A 9 -21.02 -23.25 -23.68
N TYR A 10 -20.95 -23.26 -25.01
CA TYR A 10 -19.84 -22.67 -25.77
C TYR A 10 -19.67 -21.16 -25.51
N LEU A 11 -20.77 -20.38 -25.52
CA LEU A 11 -20.69 -18.93 -25.28
C LEU A 11 -20.41 -18.59 -23.81
N ILE A 12 -20.87 -19.39 -22.86
CA ILE A 12 -20.42 -19.29 -21.46
C ILE A 12 -18.93 -19.59 -21.37
N GLY A 13 -18.43 -20.56 -22.14
CA GLY A 13 -17.00 -20.84 -22.27
C GLY A 13 -16.21 -19.64 -22.78
N CYS A 14 -16.73 -18.91 -23.76
CA CYS A 14 -16.12 -17.65 -24.22
C CYS A 14 -16.01 -16.61 -23.09
N TYR A 15 -17.04 -16.51 -22.23
CA TYR A 15 -16.99 -15.61 -21.07
C TYR A 15 -16.00 -16.06 -20.01
N LEU A 16 -15.87 -17.38 -19.82
CA LEU A 16 -14.92 -17.97 -18.89
C LEU A 16 -13.47 -17.67 -19.32
N ILE A 17 -13.16 -17.83 -20.61
CA ILE A 17 -11.87 -17.43 -21.20
C ILE A 17 -11.58 -15.95 -20.91
N THR A 18 -12.54 -15.05 -21.08
CA THR A 18 -12.28 -13.60 -20.89
C THR A 18 -12.31 -13.14 -19.42
N ALA A 19 -12.53 -14.04 -18.46
CA ALA A 19 -12.83 -13.67 -17.07
C ALA A 19 -11.65 -12.99 -16.36
N ASP A 20 -10.43 -13.49 -16.58
CA ASP A 20 -9.19 -12.96 -16.00
C ASP A 20 -8.55 -11.83 -16.85
N LYS A 21 -9.26 -11.40 -17.90
CA LYS A 21 -8.84 -10.40 -18.89
C LYS A 21 -7.69 -10.85 -19.80
N GLU A 22 -7.45 -12.15 -19.91
CA GLU A 22 -6.50 -12.77 -20.84
C GLU A 22 -7.23 -13.77 -21.74
N ILE A 23 -6.96 -13.76 -23.04
CA ILE A 23 -7.44 -14.79 -23.96
C ILE A 23 -6.26 -15.72 -24.24
N ASN A 24 -6.30 -16.93 -23.69
CA ASN A 24 -5.25 -17.93 -23.82
C ASN A 24 -5.57 -18.90 -24.98
N THR A 25 -4.62 -19.08 -25.91
CA THR A 25 -4.81 -19.97 -27.07
C THR A 25 -5.16 -21.40 -26.68
N LYS A 26 -4.63 -21.92 -25.56
CA LYS A 26 -4.92 -23.31 -25.15
C LYS A 26 -6.36 -23.48 -24.65
N GLU A 27 -6.92 -22.46 -24.00
CA GLU A 27 -8.33 -22.47 -23.60
C GLU A 27 -9.23 -22.36 -24.82
N ILE A 28 -8.85 -21.55 -25.82
CA ILE A 28 -9.54 -21.51 -27.12
C ILE A 28 -9.52 -22.90 -27.77
N GLU A 29 -8.36 -23.57 -27.82
CA GLU A 29 -8.25 -24.93 -28.38
C GLU A 29 -9.16 -25.93 -27.64
N ALA A 30 -9.24 -25.83 -26.31
CA ALA A 30 -10.13 -26.68 -25.50
C ALA A 30 -11.62 -26.36 -25.74
N LEU A 31 -11.97 -25.08 -25.88
CA LEU A 31 -13.32 -24.63 -26.22
C LEU A 31 -13.71 -25.06 -27.64
N ASP A 32 -12.78 -24.99 -28.58
CA ASP A 32 -12.98 -25.41 -29.97
C ASP A 32 -13.15 -26.92 -30.08
N PHE A 33 -12.46 -27.69 -29.24
CA PHE A 33 -12.65 -29.13 -29.12
C PHE A 33 -14.05 -29.52 -28.61
N TYR A 34 -14.69 -28.69 -27.79
CA TYR A 34 -16.05 -28.93 -27.30
C TYR A 34 -17.09 -28.96 -28.44
N LEU A 35 -16.91 -28.13 -29.46
CA LEU A 35 -17.88 -27.94 -30.56
C LEU A 35 -17.17 -27.98 -31.92
N GLN A 36 -16.53 -29.12 -32.23
CA GLN A 36 -15.87 -29.34 -33.52
C GLN A 36 -16.87 -29.46 -34.67
N GLY A 37 -16.69 -28.70 -35.75
CA GLY A 37 -17.43 -28.88 -37.01
C GLY A 37 -18.83 -28.28 -37.10
N ASP A 38 -19.44 -27.84 -35.99
CA ASP A 38 -20.81 -27.28 -35.93
C ASP A 38 -20.87 -25.75 -35.77
N LYS A 39 -19.72 -25.05 -35.90
CA LYS A 39 -19.67 -23.58 -35.79
C LYS A 39 -20.29 -22.91 -37.02
N ASN A 40 -21.56 -22.52 -36.90
CA ASN A 40 -22.18 -21.65 -37.89
C ASN A 40 -21.62 -20.21 -37.82
N LYS A 41 -21.78 -19.43 -38.90
CA LYS A 41 -21.31 -18.03 -38.97
C LYS A 41 -21.87 -17.13 -37.86
N CYS A 42 -23.03 -17.46 -37.30
CA CYS A 42 -23.65 -16.68 -36.22
C CYS A 42 -22.92 -16.91 -34.88
N LEU A 43 -22.56 -18.16 -34.56
CA LEU A 43 -21.82 -18.50 -33.35
C LEU A 43 -20.42 -17.88 -33.37
N ILE A 44 -19.72 -17.93 -34.50
CA ILE A 44 -18.41 -17.27 -34.69
C ILE A 44 -18.53 -15.76 -34.46
N ARG A 45 -19.56 -15.13 -35.02
CA ARG A 45 -19.82 -13.70 -34.79
C ARG A 45 -20.02 -13.37 -33.31
N LYS A 46 -20.81 -14.18 -32.58
CA LYS A 46 -21.07 -13.97 -31.15
C LYS A 46 -19.81 -14.17 -30.30
N GLN A 47 -18.99 -15.17 -30.63
CA GLN A 47 -17.68 -15.36 -30.01
C GLN A 47 -16.83 -14.11 -30.19
N HIS A 48 -16.73 -13.58 -31.41
CA HIS A 48 -15.99 -12.35 -31.68
C HIS A 48 -16.55 -11.16 -30.90
N GLU A 49 -17.88 -11.00 -30.80
CA GLU A 49 -18.52 -9.96 -30.00
C GLU A 49 -18.14 -10.06 -28.51
N ILE A 50 -18.02 -11.27 -27.94
CA ILE A 50 -17.56 -11.49 -26.56
C ILE A 50 -16.07 -11.15 -26.43
N PHE A 51 -15.21 -11.72 -27.28
CA PHE A 51 -13.75 -11.54 -27.26
C PHE A 51 -13.28 -10.11 -27.60
N SER A 52 -14.15 -9.30 -28.18
CA SER A 52 -13.88 -7.87 -28.45
C SER A 52 -14.56 -6.93 -27.46
N ASP A 53 -15.25 -7.46 -26.45
CA ASP A 53 -16.06 -6.70 -25.50
C ASP A 53 -17.03 -5.72 -26.19
N ALA A 54 -17.74 -6.21 -27.21
CA ALA A 54 -18.66 -5.40 -27.99
C ALA A 54 -19.92 -5.02 -27.19
N GLU A 55 -20.44 -3.80 -27.37
CA GLU A 55 -21.67 -3.34 -26.69
C GLU A 55 -22.88 -4.24 -26.97
N GLU A 56 -22.95 -4.82 -28.17
CA GLU A 56 -24.04 -5.68 -28.65
C GLU A 56 -23.88 -7.16 -28.23
N LYS A 57 -22.84 -7.51 -27.45
CA LYS A 57 -22.55 -8.90 -27.10
C LYS A 57 -23.68 -9.54 -26.30
N THR A 58 -23.88 -10.86 -26.50
CA THR A 58 -24.90 -11.60 -25.76
C THR A 58 -24.57 -11.61 -24.27
N SER A 59 -25.45 -11.07 -23.42
CA SER A 59 -25.23 -10.97 -21.97
C SER A 59 -24.99 -12.33 -21.30
N LEU A 60 -23.94 -12.42 -20.46
CA LEU A 60 -23.65 -13.58 -19.63
C LEU A 60 -24.83 -13.95 -18.72
N ALA A 61 -25.52 -12.96 -18.14
CA ALA A 61 -26.69 -13.21 -17.31
C ALA A 61 -27.80 -13.93 -18.09
N ASN A 62 -28.03 -13.55 -19.35
CA ASN A 62 -29.02 -14.20 -20.20
C ASN A 62 -28.60 -15.64 -20.57
N LEU A 63 -27.29 -15.89 -20.77
CA LEU A 63 -26.77 -17.22 -21.03
C LEU A 63 -26.93 -18.14 -19.81
N LEU A 64 -26.60 -17.65 -18.61
CA LEU A 64 -26.76 -18.38 -17.35
C LEU A 64 -28.24 -18.68 -17.06
N LEU A 65 -29.14 -17.72 -17.30
CA LEU A 65 -30.59 -17.94 -17.22
C LEU A 65 -31.04 -19.01 -18.22
N SER A 66 -30.54 -18.96 -19.45
CA SER A 66 -30.86 -19.96 -20.47
C SER A 66 -30.39 -21.35 -20.04
N LEU A 67 -29.16 -21.49 -19.53
CA LEU A 67 -28.63 -22.74 -18.98
C LEU A 67 -29.51 -23.30 -17.86
N SER A 68 -29.98 -22.45 -16.95
CA SER A 68 -30.88 -22.85 -15.85
C SER A 68 -32.24 -23.37 -16.32
N GLY A 69 -32.71 -22.89 -17.48
CA GLY A 69 -33.98 -23.28 -18.09
C GLY A 69 -33.95 -24.62 -18.84
N TYR A 70 -32.76 -25.19 -19.09
CA TYR A 70 -32.63 -26.49 -19.76
C TYR A 70 -32.79 -27.65 -18.78
N ASN A 71 -33.70 -28.57 -19.10
CA ASN A 71 -33.88 -29.79 -18.33
C ASN A 71 -32.78 -30.82 -18.65
N CYS A 72 -31.63 -30.70 -17.97
CA CYS A 72 -30.47 -31.58 -18.15
C CYS A 72 -30.53 -32.80 -17.22
N SER A 73 -30.15 -33.97 -17.71
CA SER A 73 -29.90 -35.16 -16.88
C SER A 73 -28.76 -34.90 -15.89
N SER A 74 -28.71 -35.67 -14.80
CA SER A 74 -27.64 -35.54 -13.78
C SER A 74 -26.25 -35.68 -14.41
N GLU A 75 -26.07 -36.66 -15.30
CA GLU A 75 -24.80 -36.89 -16.00
C GLU A 75 -24.42 -35.72 -16.92
N LYS A 76 -25.35 -35.21 -17.74
CA LYS A 76 -25.05 -34.07 -18.62
C LYS A 76 -24.67 -32.80 -17.83
N ARG A 77 -25.23 -32.59 -16.64
CA ARG A 77 -24.82 -31.47 -15.76
C ARG A 77 -23.40 -31.65 -15.24
N LYS A 78 -23.01 -32.87 -14.85
CA LYS A 78 -21.63 -33.20 -14.45
C LYS A 78 -20.66 -32.97 -15.61
N ASP A 79 -21.02 -33.41 -16.81
CA ASP A 79 -20.19 -33.22 -18.02
C ASP A 79 -19.96 -31.74 -18.33
N ILE A 80 -21.00 -30.91 -18.23
CA ILE A 80 -20.90 -29.45 -18.44
C ILE A 80 -19.97 -28.81 -17.39
N LEU A 81 -20.15 -29.12 -16.11
CA LEU A 81 -19.30 -28.56 -15.06
C LEU A 81 -17.83 -29.02 -15.21
N ARG A 82 -17.63 -30.32 -15.47
CA ARG A 82 -16.31 -30.91 -15.71
C ARG A 82 -15.63 -30.26 -16.92
N PHE A 83 -16.37 -29.98 -17.99
CA PHE A 83 -15.85 -29.25 -19.15
C PHE A 83 -15.34 -27.86 -18.76
N PHE A 84 -16.15 -27.03 -18.08
CA PHE A 84 -15.73 -25.69 -17.67
C PHE A 84 -14.52 -25.71 -16.74
N VAL A 85 -14.51 -26.61 -15.75
CA VAL A 85 -13.39 -26.74 -14.81
C VAL A 85 -12.12 -27.19 -15.54
N ARG A 86 -12.20 -28.18 -16.43
CA ARG A 86 -11.04 -28.64 -17.20
C ARG A 86 -10.53 -27.57 -18.13
N MET A 87 -11.41 -26.86 -18.83
CA MET A 87 -11.06 -25.77 -19.76
C MET A 87 -10.29 -24.67 -19.02
N SER A 88 -10.77 -24.26 -17.85
CA SER A 88 -10.14 -23.22 -17.02
C SER A 88 -8.85 -23.67 -16.34
N PHE A 89 -8.52 -24.97 -16.37
CA PHE A 89 -7.27 -25.51 -15.79
C PHE A 89 -6.28 -25.92 -16.89
N VAL A 90 -6.56 -25.67 -18.18
CA VAL A 90 -5.71 -26.18 -19.28
C VAL A 90 -4.29 -25.63 -19.21
N ASP A 91 -4.11 -24.43 -18.67
CA ASP A 91 -2.83 -23.78 -18.46
C ASP A 91 -2.23 -24.03 -17.06
N GLY A 92 -2.90 -24.83 -16.22
CA GLY A 92 -2.42 -25.29 -14.92
C GLY A 92 -2.91 -24.48 -13.73
N TYR A 93 -3.78 -23.49 -13.92
CA TYR A 93 -4.24 -22.61 -12.86
C TYR A 93 -5.64 -22.05 -13.17
N ILE A 94 -6.52 -22.01 -12.17
CA ILE A 94 -7.84 -21.33 -12.27
C ILE A 94 -7.75 -20.01 -11.51
N SER A 95 -7.94 -18.90 -12.20
CA SER A 95 -8.01 -17.56 -11.60
C SER A 95 -9.19 -17.39 -10.64
N PRO A 96 -9.14 -16.43 -9.70
CA PRO A 96 -10.28 -16.10 -8.85
C PRO A 96 -11.54 -15.76 -9.67
N GLU A 97 -11.39 -15.01 -10.77
CA GLU A 97 -12.50 -14.61 -11.65
C GLU A 97 -13.13 -15.79 -12.38
N GLU A 98 -12.33 -16.73 -12.89
CA GLU A 98 -12.83 -17.98 -13.46
C GLU A 98 -13.51 -18.84 -12.40
N ARG A 99 -12.91 -18.95 -11.22
CA ARG A 99 -13.47 -19.69 -10.09
C ARG A 99 -14.82 -19.15 -9.66
N ASP A 100 -14.99 -17.84 -9.62
CA ASP A 100 -16.26 -17.19 -9.33
C ASP A 100 -17.34 -17.53 -10.36
N LEU A 101 -16.98 -17.58 -11.65
CA LEU A 101 -17.91 -17.98 -12.69
C LEU A 101 -18.23 -19.49 -12.62
N ILE A 102 -17.23 -20.34 -12.35
CA ILE A 102 -17.44 -21.78 -12.10
C ILE A 102 -18.38 -22.00 -10.92
N ASN A 103 -18.23 -21.25 -9.83
CA ASN A 103 -19.11 -21.33 -8.66
C ASN A 103 -20.56 -20.97 -9.02
N LYS A 104 -20.77 -19.89 -9.79
CA LYS A 104 -22.11 -19.52 -10.29
C LYS A 104 -22.72 -20.62 -11.18
N ILE A 105 -21.92 -21.25 -12.03
CA ILE A 105 -22.36 -22.37 -12.87
C ILE A 105 -22.69 -23.59 -12.00
N SER A 106 -21.85 -23.90 -11.02
CA SER A 106 -22.05 -24.96 -10.02
C SER A 106 -23.40 -24.81 -9.31
N ASP A 107 -23.73 -23.59 -8.86
CA ASP A 107 -24.99 -23.31 -8.17
C ASP A 107 -26.21 -23.56 -9.07
N ILE A 108 -26.12 -23.17 -10.35
CA ILE A 108 -27.17 -23.42 -11.36
C ILE A 108 -27.35 -24.92 -11.61
N LEU A 109 -26.24 -25.66 -11.75
CA LEU A 109 -26.24 -27.09 -12.05
C LEU A 109 -26.54 -27.96 -10.81
N LYS A 110 -26.39 -27.38 -9.60
CA LYS A 110 -26.51 -28.00 -8.28
C LYS A 110 -25.47 -29.12 -8.07
N ILE A 111 -24.23 -28.85 -8.45
CA ILE A 111 -23.11 -29.81 -8.36
C ILE A 111 -21.87 -29.09 -7.83
N SER A 112 -21.26 -29.65 -6.78
CA SER A 112 -20.01 -29.16 -6.20
C SER A 112 -18.84 -29.21 -7.19
N PRO A 113 -18.04 -28.13 -7.37
CA PRO A 113 -16.92 -28.10 -8.30
C PRO A 113 -15.62 -28.76 -7.77
N GLU A 114 -15.47 -28.95 -6.45
CA GLU A 114 -14.19 -29.27 -5.79
C GLU A 114 -13.57 -30.60 -6.27
N ALA A 115 -14.41 -31.62 -6.48
CA ALA A 115 -13.94 -32.91 -6.97
C ALA A 115 -13.37 -32.79 -8.40
N TYR A 116 -14.03 -32.00 -9.26
CA TYR A 116 -13.58 -31.77 -10.63
C TYR A 116 -12.35 -30.88 -10.72
N ILE A 117 -12.20 -29.92 -9.80
CA ILE A 117 -10.99 -29.09 -9.71
C ILE A 117 -9.80 -29.97 -9.34
N THR A 118 -9.98 -30.85 -8.35
CA THR A 118 -8.94 -31.81 -7.93
C THR A 118 -8.57 -32.75 -9.08
N GLU A 119 -9.57 -33.27 -9.80
CA GLU A 119 -9.37 -34.11 -10.98
C GLU A 119 -8.60 -33.38 -12.08
N ALA A 120 -9.01 -32.15 -12.43
CA ALA A 120 -8.35 -31.35 -13.46
C ALA A 120 -6.89 -31.04 -13.11
N ALA A 121 -6.60 -30.77 -11.83
CA ALA A 121 -5.24 -30.56 -11.36
C ALA A 121 -4.35 -31.81 -11.52
N GLN A 122 -4.87 -33.00 -11.20
CA GLN A 122 -4.16 -34.26 -11.41
C GLN A 122 -3.91 -34.53 -12.89
N GLU A 123 -4.91 -34.34 -13.75
CA GLU A 123 -4.78 -34.52 -15.20
C GLU A 123 -3.76 -33.57 -15.82
N TYR A 124 -3.73 -32.33 -15.34
CA TYR A 124 -2.71 -31.37 -15.75
C TYR A 124 -1.31 -31.84 -15.34
N GLU A 125 -1.12 -32.26 -14.09
CA GLU A 125 0.19 -32.72 -13.60
C GLU A 125 0.70 -33.94 -14.39
N GLU A 126 -0.17 -34.89 -14.73
CA GLU A 126 0.16 -36.02 -15.59
C GLU A 126 0.54 -35.59 -17.01
N ARG A 127 -0.21 -34.65 -17.60
CA ARG A 127 0.08 -34.10 -18.92
C ARG A 127 1.40 -33.33 -18.94
N ALA A 128 1.65 -32.49 -17.94
CA ALA A 128 2.89 -31.73 -17.77
C ALA A 128 4.10 -32.67 -17.61
N LYS A 129 3.95 -33.78 -16.87
CA LYS A 129 4.99 -34.83 -16.80
C LYS A 129 5.24 -35.51 -18.15
N ALA A 130 4.21 -35.70 -18.96
CA ALA A 130 4.30 -36.34 -20.28
C ALA A 130 4.93 -35.44 -21.37
N THR A 131 4.79 -34.12 -21.26
CA THR A 131 5.39 -33.12 -22.18
C THR A 131 6.84 -32.77 -21.84
N ARG A 132 7.36 -33.17 -20.67
CA ARG A 132 8.79 -33.05 -20.33
C ARG A 132 9.67 -33.88 -21.28
N LEU A 133 10.82 -33.33 -21.66
CA LEU A 133 11.76 -33.99 -22.55
C LEU A 133 12.18 -35.35 -21.98
N LYS A 134 12.05 -36.39 -22.80
CA LYS A 134 12.51 -37.74 -22.47
C LYS A 134 14.02 -37.74 -22.29
N ARG A 135 14.55 -38.69 -21.50
CA ARG A 135 15.99 -38.78 -21.18
C ARG A 135 16.91 -38.73 -22.40
N HIS A 136 16.51 -39.36 -23.52
CA HIS A 136 17.29 -39.33 -24.77
C HIS A 136 17.26 -37.95 -25.46
N GLN A 137 16.13 -37.23 -25.44
CA GLN A 137 16.03 -35.87 -25.97
C GLN A 137 16.91 -34.89 -25.17
N ARG A 138 16.98 -35.06 -23.84
CA ARG A 138 17.90 -34.29 -22.98
C ARG A 138 19.36 -34.57 -23.28
N ILE A 139 19.71 -35.79 -23.65
CA ILE A 139 21.08 -36.16 -24.05
C ILE A 139 21.44 -35.53 -25.41
N ILE A 140 20.52 -35.59 -26.38
CA ILE A 140 20.69 -34.95 -27.69
C ILE A 140 20.86 -33.43 -27.54
N GLY A 141 20.01 -32.78 -26.75
CA GLY A 141 20.13 -31.35 -26.48
C GLY A 141 21.46 -30.97 -25.81
N LYS A 142 22.01 -31.81 -24.92
CA LYS A 142 23.35 -31.58 -24.33
C LYS A 142 24.47 -31.67 -25.37
N LEU A 143 24.37 -32.56 -26.36
CA LEU A 143 25.36 -32.68 -27.44
C LEU A 143 25.27 -31.49 -28.40
N GLU A 144 24.06 -31.05 -28.74
CA GLU A 144 23.81 -29.85 -29.55
C GLU A 144 24.34 -28.57 -28.86
N LYS A 145 24.22 -28.47 -27.53
CA LYS A 145 24.82 -27.37 -26.73
C LYS A 145 26.35 -27.31 -26.85
N VAL A 146 27.03 -28.43 -26.69
CA VAL A 146 28.50 -28.48 -26.79
C VAL A 146 28.98 -28.08 -28.18
N TYR A 147 28.25 -28.49 -29.22
CA TYR A 147 28.50 -28.08 -30.60
C TYR A 147 28.35 -26.56 -30.79
N TYR A 148 27.32 -25.96 -30.20
CA TYR A 148 27.09 -24.51 -30.23
C TYR A 148 28.20 -23.72 -29.52
N ASP A 149 28.55 -24.07 -28.29
CA ASP A 149 29.58 -23.36 -27.51
C ASP A 149 30.95 -23.35 -28.23
N HIS A 150 31.22 -24.34 -29.09
CA HIS A 150 32.44 -24.43 -29.91
C HIS A 150 32.37 -23.71 -31.27
N ILE A 151 31.18 -23.52 -31.86
CA ILE A 151 31.01 -23.04 -33.24
C ILE A 151 30.37 -21.65 -33.31
N ALA A 152 29.52 -21.27 -32.36
CA ALA A 152 28.92 -19.95 -32.26
C ALA A 152 29.96 -18.84 -32.02
N ASN A 153 31.10 -19.18 -31.40
CA ASN A 153 32.28 -18.31 -31.31
C ASN A 153 32.86 -17.87 -32.68
N LYS A 154 32.33 -18.39 -33.81
CA LYS A 154 32.71 -18.00 -35.17
C LYS A 154 31.61 -17.23 -35.95
N GLY A 155 30.50 -16.83 -35.32
CA GLY A 155 29.51 -15.93 -35.93
C GLY A 155 28.71 -16.47 -37.13
N ASN A 156 28.55 -17.80 -37.27
CA ASN A 156 27.85 -18.39 -38.41
C ASN A 156 26.32 -18.39 -38.24
N THR A 157 25.63 -17.53 -38.99
CA THR A 157 24.16 -17.32 -38.95
C THR A 157 23.34 -18.57 -39.28
N LYS A 158 23.83 -19.45 -40.16
CA LYS A 158 23.12 -20.70 -40.52
C LYS A 158 23.07 -21.71 -39.37
N THR A 159 24.06 -21.70 -38.48
CA THR A 159 24.13 -22.61 -37.33
C THR A 159 23.15 -22.18 -36.23
N ILE A 160 23.01 -20.87 -36.03
CA ILE A 160 22.08 -20.24 -35.09
C ILE A 160 20.62 -20.56 -35.46
N ASP A 161 20.26 -20.42 -36.75
CA ASP A 161 18.90 -20.69 -37.23
C ASP A 161 18.49 -22.17 -37.06
N SER A 162 19.44 -23.12 -37.18
CA SER A 162 19.20 -24.55 -36.93
C SER A 162 19.05 -24.90 -35.45
N LEU A 163 19.68 -24.12 -34.55
CA LEU A 163 19.63 -24.30 -33.10
C LEU A 163 18.24 -24.01 -32.55
N PHE A 164 17.56 -23.03 -33.15
CA PHE A 164 16.29 -22.48 -32.70
C PHE A 164 15.06 -23.28 -33.13
N GLY A 165 15.23 -24.39 -33.86
CA GLY A 165 14.21 -25.42 -34.06
C GLY A 165 14.59 -26.77 -33.43
N SER A 166 15.66 -26.82 -32.64
CA SER A 166 16.26 -28.06 -32.13
C SER A 166 15.88 -28.37 -30.68
N TRP A 167 16.07 -29.63 -30.28
CA TRP A 167 15.84 -30.11 -28.92
C TRP A 167 16.70 -29.38 -27.87
N ASN A 168 17.83 -28.77 -28.27
CA ASN A 168 18.68 -27.96 -27.41
C ASN A 168 17.96 -26.75 -26.81
N PHE A 169 17.25 -25.95 -27.61
CA PHE A 169 16.56 -24.76 -27.11
C PHE A 169 15.45 -25.15 -26.13
N ALA A 170 14.67 -26.17 -26.47
CA ALA A 170 13.65 -26.75 -25.59
C ALA A 170 14.22 -27.28 -24.25
N ASN A 171 15.45 -27.81 -24.25
CA ASN A 171 16.15 -28.28 -23.05
C ASN A 171 16.67 -27.11 -22.19
N VAL A 172 17.03 -26.00 -22.82
CA VAL A 172 17.41 -24.76 -22.12
C VAL A 172 16.21 -24.15 -21.43
N ILE A 173 15.06 -24.06 -22.09
CA ILE A 173 13.81 -23.58 -21.45
C ILE A 173 13.43 -24.45 -20.26
N GLU A 174 13.48 -25.79 -20.37
CA GLU A 174 13.21 -26.68 -19.22
C GLU A 174 14.16 -26.44 -18.04
N LYS A 175 15.42 -26.12 -18.30
CA LYS A 175 16.38 -25.78 -17.24
C LYS A 175 16.03 -24.44 -16.60
N ILE A 176 15.67 -23.44 -17.42
CA ILE A 176 15.28 -22.11 -16.95
C ILE A 176 14.08 -22.21 -16.01
N THR A 177 13.03 -22.93 -16.42
CA THR A 177 11.79 -23.04 -15.66
C THR A 177 11.98 -23.86 -14.38
N ALA A 178 12.75 -24.94 -14.43
CA ALA A 178 13.05 -25.74 -13.24
C ALA A 178 13.85 -24.97 -12.18
N GLU A 179 14.79 -24.11 -12.57
CA GLU A 179 15.51 -23.27 -11.61
C GLU A 179 14.61 -22.16 -11.04
N ALA A 180 13.72 -21.60 -11.86
CA ALA A 180 12.75 -20.60 -11.42
C ALA A 180 11.67 -21.18 -10.49
N GLU A 181 11.27 -22.45 -10.67
CA GLU A 181 10.38 -23.15 -9.74
C GLU A 181 10.97 -23.20 -8.32
N ILE A 182 12.27 -23.49 -8.20
CA ILE A 182 12.98 -23.49 -6.91
C ILE A 182 12.98 -22.08 -6.30
N ASP A 183 13.22 -21.05 -7.10
CA ASP A 183 13.19 -19.66 -6.63
C ASP A 183 11.78 -19.23 -6.21
N LEU A 184 10.77 -19.64 -6.97
CA LEU A 184 9.37 -19.37 -6.66
C LEU A 184 8.94 -20.04 -5.36
N GLU A 185 9.33 -21.29 -5.13
CA GLU A 185 9.11 -21.98 -3.86
C GLU A 185 9.79 -21.21 -2.72
N ARG A 186 11.05 -20.79 -2.90
CA ARG A 186 11.80 -20.04 -1.89
C ARG A 186 11.13 -18.71 -1.55
N VAL A 187 10.74 -17.93 -2.55
CA VAL A 187 10.07 -16.63 -2.39
C VAL A 187 8.66 -16.80 -1.82
N SER A 188 7.92 -17.83 -2.24
CA SER A 188 6.59 -18.14 -1.68
C SER A 188 6.69 -18.40 -0.18
N ASN A 189 7.68 -19.19 0.27
CA ASN A 189 7.90 -19.44 1.69
C ASN A 189 8.19 -18.15 2.49
N ILE A 190 9.00 -17.24 1.92
CA ILE A 190 9.28 -15.93 2.54
C ILE A 190 7.99 -15.11 2.68
N LEU A 191 7.20 -15.01 1.62
CA LEU A 191 5.94 -14.27 1.61
C LEU A 191 4.88 -14.91 2.51
N ASP A 192 4.81 -16.24 2.59
CA ASP A 192 3.90 -16.96 3.47
C ASP A 192 4.23 -16.70 4.94
N ASP A 193 5.52 -16.70 5.30
CA ASP A 193 5.96 -16.37 6.67
C ASP A 193 5.71 -14.90 7.01
N LEU A 194 5.93 -13.98 6.07
CA LEU A 194 5.55 -12.58 6.21
C LEU A 194 4.03 -12.40 6.38
N ASN A 195 3.23 -13.10 5.57
CA ASN A 195 1.77 -13.09 5.65
C ASN A 195 1.27 -13.61 7.00
N LYS A 196 1.86 -14.69 7.54
CA LYS A 196 1.56 -15.15 8.91
C LYS A 196 1.87 -14.08 9.94
N LYS A 197 2.99 -13.36 9.78
CA LYS A 197 3.36 -12.28 10.70
C LYS A 197 2.37 -11.11 10.61
N PHE A 198 1.95 -10.74 9.41
CA PHE A 198 0.89 -9.78 9.15
C PHE A 198 -0.43 -10.19 9.81
N SER A 199 -0.89 -11.43 9.63
CA SER A 199 -2.12 -11.94 10.26
C SER A 199 -2.06 -11.91 11.78
N ASN A 200 -0.93 -12.30 12.39
CA ASN A 200 -0.75 -12.21 13.84
C ASN A 200 -0.87 -10.77 14.35
N THR A 201 -0.26 -9.81 13.63
CA THR A 201 -0.37 -8.38 13.99
C THR A 201 -1.79 -7.85 13.81
N GLN A 202 -2.50 -8.27 12.78
CA GLN A 202 -3.92 -7.95 12.59
C GLN A 202 -4.77 -8.48 13.75
N GLU A 203 -4.56 -9.73 14.19
CA GLU A 203 -5.26 -10.28 15.36
C GLU A 203 -4.98 -9.48 16.63
N SER A 204 -3.71 -9.08 16.87
CA SER A 204 -3.33 -8.19 17.97
C SER A 204 -4.08 -6.85 17.90
N ILE A 205 -4.11 -6.22 16.72
CA ILE A 205 -4.79 -4.94 16.49
C ILE A 205 -6.30 -5.06 16.76
N HIS A 206 -6.95 -6.11 16.23
CA HIS A 206 -8.38 -6.36 16.46
C HIS A 206 -8.71 -6.60 17.93
N LEU A 207 -7.83 -7.30 18.67
CA LEU A 207 -7.99 -7.52 20.11
C LEU A 207 -7.93 -6.19 20.88
N GLN A 208 -7.01 -5.30 20.51
CA GLN A 208 -6.88 -3.96 21.12
C GLN A 208 -8.14 -3.12 20.88
N ILE A 209 -8.66 -3.09 19.63
CA ILE A 209 -9.92 -2.41 19.28
C ILE A 209 -11.08 -2.96 20.11
N LYS A 210 -11.23 -4.29 20.21
CA LYS A 210 -12.33 -4.91 20.95
C LYS A 210 -12.30 -4.55 22.43
N THR A 211 -11.12 -4.48 23.04
CA THR A 211 -10.96 -4.20 24.47
C THR A 211 -11.28 -2.74 24.83
N ALA A 212 -11.10 -1.81 23.89
CA ALA A 212 -11.34 -0.38 24.10
C ALA A 212 -12.84 -0.01 24.24
N SER A 213 -13.75 -0.82 23.69
CA SER A 213 -15.18 -0.46 23.56
C SER A 213 -16.04 -0.48 24.85
N ASN A 214 -15.46 -0.88 26.01
CA ASN A 214 -16.14 -0.98 27.31
C ASN A 214 -16.04 0.27 28.21
N GLU A 215 -15.42 1.36 27.75
CA GLU A 215 -15.23 2.56 28.55
C GLU A 215 -16.53 3.38 28.71
N LYS A 216 -16.84 3.77 29.96
CA LYS A 216 -18.04 4.53 30.32
C LYS A 216 -17.82 6.04 30.25
N ASN A 217 -16.57 6.49 30.36
CA ASN A 217 -16.24 7.90 30.21
C ASN A 217 -16.26 8.30 28.73
N LYS A 218 -17.24 9.14 28.35
CA LYS A 218 -17.42 9.63 26.97
C LYS A 218 -16.13 10.20 26.35
N TYR A 219 -15.32 10.93 27.11
CA TYR A 219 -14.11 11.58 26.58
C TYR A 219 -12.97 10.60 26.37
N ILE A 220 -12.80 9.63 27.28
CA ILE A 220 -11.83 8.55 27.10
C ILE A 220 -12.23 7.70 25.90
N ARG A 221 -13.54 7.47 25.71
CA ARG A 221 -14.08 6.77 24.54
C ARG A 221 -13.82 7.51 23.23
N GLU A 222 -13.97 8.84 23.20
CA GLU A 222 -13.59 9.64 22.03
C GLU A 222 -12.09 9.52 21.71
N CYS A 223 -11.20 9.54 22.72
CA CYS A 223 -9.78 9.26 22.51
C CYS A 223 -9.53 7.85 21.95
N GLN A 224 -10.22 6.85 22.48
CA GLN A 224 -10.12 5.47 22.01
C GLN A 224 -10.56 5.33 20.55
N ASN A 225 -11.66 5.97 20.14
CA ASN A 225 -12.12 5.95 18.75
C ASN A 225 -11.07 6.48 17.76
N ILE A 226 -10.24 7.46 18.17
CA ILE A 226 -9.15 7.96 17.31
C ILE A 226 -8.07 6.90 17.14
N VAL A 227 -7.69 6.25 18.25
CA VAL A 227 -6.72 5.15 18.23
C VAL A 227 -7.27 3.97 17.40
N GLU A 228 -8.56 3.66 17.52
CA GLU A 228 -9.25 2.67 16.68
C GLU A 228 -9.21 3.05 15.19
N GLY A 229 -9.36 4.33 14.85
CA GLY A 229 -9.21 4.82 13.47
C GLY A 229 -7.81 4.59 12.90
N ILE A 230 -6.76 4.83 13.69
CA ILE A 230 -5.37 4.53 13.31
C ILE A 230 -5.18 3.01 13.15
N ALA A 231 -5.70 2.24 14.09
CA ALA A 231 -5.65 0.78 14.08
C ALA A 231 -6.31 0.19 12.81
N LEU A 232 -7.48 0.70 12.41
CA LEU A 232 -8.19 0.29 11.18
C LEU A 232 -7.42 0.65 9.90
N HIS A 233 -6.74 1.80 9.87
CA HIS A 233 -5.88 2.15 8.74
C HIS A 233 -4.73 1.14 8.57
N LEU A 234 -4.06 0.82 9.69
CA LEU A 234 -2.96 -0.16 9.69
C LEU A 234 -3.45 -1.56 9.27
N ASP A 235 -4.62 -1.97 9.78
CA ASP A 235 -5.29 -3.21 9.39
C ASP A 235 -5.54 -3.29 7.88
N ASN A 236 -6.08 -2.21 7.29
CA ASN A 236 -6.31 -2.15 5.84
C ASN A 236 -5.03 -2.21 5.02
N ALA A 237 -3.96 -1.53 5.47
CA ALA A 237 -2.65 -1.59 4.81
C ALA A 237 -2.08 -3.03 4.82
N ILE A 238 -2.20 -3.73 5.95
CA ILE A 238 -1.78 -5.12 6.10
C ILE A 238 -2.62 -6.06 5.22
N MET A 239 -3.95 -5.91 5.23
CA MET A 239 -4.86 -6.71 4.39
C MET A 239 -4.55 -6.57 2.91
N THR A 240 -4.30 -5.33 2.47
CA THR A 240 -3.91 -5.04 1.09
C THR A 240 -2.57 -5.72 0.75
N ALA A 241 -1.60 -5.68 1.66
CA ALA A 241 -0.31 -6.32 1.46
C ALA A 241 -0.43 -7.85 1.32
N ILE A 242 -1.21 -8.51 2.18
CA ILE A 242 -1.49 -9.95 2.07
C ILE A 242 -2.11 -10.26 0.71
N SER A 243 -3.14 -9.51 0.32
CA SER A 243 -3.83 -9.71 -0.96
C SER A 243 -2.88 -9.57 -2.15
N HIS A 244 -2.02 -8.54 -2.15
CA HIS A 244 -1.03 -8.36 -3.22
C HIS A 244 0.05 -9.45 -3.23
N ASN A 245 0.50 -9.92 -2.05
CA ASN A 245 1.47 -11.02 -1.97
C ASN A 245 0.90 -12.30 -2.58
N ILE A 246 -0.36 -12.62 -2.26
CA ILE A 246 -1.06 -13.77 -2.84
C ILE A 246 -1.17 -13.61 -4.36
N ASP A 247 -1.66 -12.47 -4.85
CA ASP A 247 -1.82 -12.19 -6.28
C ASP A 247 -0.50 -12.32 -7.06
N VAL A 248 0.60 -11.78 -6.52
CA VAL A 248 1.93 -11.93 -7.14
C VAL A 248 2.36 -13.38 -7.22
N ILE A 249 2.22 -14.15 -6.14
CA ILE A 249 2.59 -15.59 -6.13
C ILE A 249 1.74 -16.36 -7.13
N GLU A 250 0.43 -16.13 -7.16
CA GLU A 250 -0.49 -16.85 -8.03
C GLU A 250 -0.21 -16.58 -9.51
N LYS A 251 -0.03 -15.32 -9.90
CA LYS A 251 0.37 -14.93 -11.26
C LYS A 251 1.70 -15.55 -11.67
N LYS A 252 2.64 -15.69 -10.73
CA LYS A 252 3.93 -16.33 -10.97
C LYS A 252 3.80 -17.84 -11.14
N LYS A 253 2.96 -18.49 -10.34
CA LYS A 253 2.67 -19.94 -10.46
C LYS A 253 2.03 -20.25 -11.82
N LYS A 254 1.04 -19.46 -12.28
CA LYS A 254 0.37 -19.63 -13.58
C LYS A 254 1.36 -19.77 -14.76
N ASN A 255 2.44 -18.99 -14.74
CA ASN A 255 3.33 -18.83 -15.89
C ASN A 255 4.76 -19.35 -15.65
N ILE A 256 4.99 -20.13 -14.59
CA ILE A 256 6.35 -20.56 -14.22
C ILE A 256 6.97 -21.51 -15.25
N GLU A 257 6.13 -22.29 -15.93
CA GLU A 257 6.53 -23.29 -16.93
C GLU A 257 6.96 -22.71 -18.28
N TYR A 258 6.80 -21.40 -18.49
CA TYR A 258 7.11 -20.73 -19.75
C TYR A 258 8.03 -19.55 -19.52
N PHE A 259 8.93 -19.29 -20.46
CA PHE A 259 9.59 -17.98 -20.51
C PHE A 259 8.67 -16.99 -21.22
N THR A 260 8.24 -15.95 -20.51
CA THR A 260 7.19 -15.02 -20.93
C THR A 260 7.78 -13.76 -21.54
N ILE A 261 7.39 -13.44 -22.78
CA ILE A 261 7.74 -12.20 -23.47
C ILE A 261 6.48 -11.39 -23.72
N ALA A 262 6.41 -10.15 -23.22
CA ALA A 262 5.27 -9.27 -23.44
C ALA A 262 5.53 -8.31 -24.62
N PHE A 263 4.57 -8.20 -25.52
CA PHE A 263 4.55 -7.24 -26.62
C PHE A 263 3.71 -6.03 -26.22
N MET A 264 4.39 -4.91 -25.97
CA MET A 264 3.76 -3.68 -25.48
C MET A 264 4.03 -2.51 -26.44
N GLY A 265 3.32 -1.40 -26.26
CA GLY A 265 3.42 -0.25 -27.16
C GLY A 265 2.08 0.41 -27.45
N ARG A 266 2.13 1.59 -28.08
CA ARG A 266 0.93 2.37 -28.34
C ARG A 266 0.01 1.76 -29.39
N THR A 267 -1.22 2.27 -29.42
CA THR A 267 -2.18 1.92 -30.47
C THR A 267 -1.62 2.31 -31.84
N LYS A 268 -1.69 1.41 -32.83
CA LYS A 268 -1.09 1.56 -34.19
C LYS A 268 0.45 1.57 -34.24
N ALA A 269 1.15 1.15 -33.18
CA ALA A 269 2.60 0.97 -33.23
C ALA A 269 3.04 -0.18 -34.16
N GLY A 270 2.16 -1.17 -34.37
CA GLY A 270 2.44 -2.35 -35.18
C GLY A 270 2.48 -3.66 -34.38
N LYS A 271 2.16 -3.64 -33.08
CA LYS A 271 2.15 -4.83 -32.20
C LYS A 271 1.40 -6.03 -32.78
N SER A 272 0.16 -5.83 -33.22
CA SER A 272 -0.64 -6.92 -33.78
C SER A 272 -0.07 -7.45 -35.11
N THR A 273 0.53 -6.60 -35.93
CA THR A 273 1.27 -7.03 -37.13
C THR A 273 2.51 -7.82 -36.74
N PHE A 274 3.24 -7.37 -35.73
CA PHE A 274 4.40 -8.05 -35.21
C PHE A 274 4.06 -9.43 -34.66
N HIS A 275 3.03 -9.51 -33.83
CA HIS A 275 2.46 -10.76 -33.34
C HIS A 275 2.17 -11.74 -34.47
N LYS A 276 1.38 -11.34 -35.49
CA LYS A 276 1.09 -12.18 -36.66
C LYS A 276 2.33 -12.67 -37.39
N VAL A 277 3.31 -11.78 -37.55
CA VAL A 277 4.57 -12.09 -38.24
C VAL A 277 5.39 -13.13 -37.47
N ILE A 278 5.35 -13.12 -36.13
CA ILE A 278 6.08 -14.11 -35.34
C ILE A 278 5.29 -15.42 -35.20
N THR A 279 3.96 -15.37 -35.03
CA THR A 279 3.14 -16.57 -34.82
C THR A 279 2.96 -17.40 -36.08
N GLN A 280 3.02 -16.79 -37.27
CA GLN A 280 2.71 -17.43 -38.56
C GLN A 280 1.30 -18.07 -38.62
N GLN A 281 0.40 -17.72 -37.69
CA GLN A 281 -0.96 -18.26 -37.64
C GLN A 281 -1.85 -17.55 -38.68
N ALA A 282 -2.56 -18.36 -39.48
CA ALA A 282 -3.37 -17.87 -40.60
C ALA A 282 -4.71 -17.27 -40.18
N ASP A 283 -5.25 -17.65 -39.02
CA ASP A 283 -6.65 -17.42 -38.60
C ASP A 283 -6.77 -16.86 -37.17
N ASP A 284 -6.01 -15.81 -36.85
CA ASP A 284 -6.41 -14.96 -35.73
C ASP A 284 -7.28 -13.81 -36.26
N ASP A 285 -8.48 -13.66 -35.68
CA ASP A 285 -9.47 -12.56 -35.81
C ASP A 285 -8.91 -11.13 -35.58
N ILE A 286 -7.59 -11.00 -35.55
CA ILE A 286 -6.83 -9.78 -35.35
C ILE A 286 -6.79 -9.03 -36.68
N GLY A 287 -7.34 -7.82 -36.75
CA GLY A 287 -6.93 -6.85 -37.77
C GLY A 287 -7.92 -6.53 -38.90
N ILE A 288 -9.22 -6.43 -38.62
CA ILE A 288 -10.15 -5.72 -39.51
C ILE A 288 -10.13 -4.21 -39.20
N GLY A 289 -8.98 -3.55 -39.31
CA GLY A 289 -8.82 -2.09 -39.49
C GLY A 289 -9.61 -1.08 -38.61
N LYS A 290 -10.37 -1.50 -37.60
CA LYS A 290 -11.17 -0.65 -36.72
C LYS A 290 -10.33 -0.19 -35.54
N THR A 291 -10.55 1.03 -35.11
CA THR A 291 -9.95 1.57 -33.89
C THR A 291 -10.32 0.69 -32.69
N ARG A 292 -9.35 0.33 -31.83
CA ARG A 292 -9.49 -0.48 -30.59
C ARG A 292 -9.81 -1.97 -30.82
N THR A 293 -8.88 -2.75 -31.39
CA THR A 293 -9.07 -4.18 -31.68
C THR A 293 -8.78 -5.15 -30.53
N THR A 294 -8.03 -4.75 -29.50
CA THR A 294 -7.56 -5.67 -28.45
C THR A 294 -7.95 -5.10 -27.08
N ARG A 295 -8.96 -5.70 -26.43
CA ARG A 295 -9.48 -5.32 -25.09
C ARG A 295 -8.92 -6.19 -23.96
N TYR A 296 -8.46 -7.38 -24.31
CA TYR A 296 -7.90 -8.38 -23.40
C TYR A 296 -6.45 -8.65 -23.77
N ASN A 297 -5.63 -9.06 -22.82
CA ASN A 297 -4.32 -9.61 -23.14
C ASN A 297 -4.50 -10.90 -23.97
N ARG A 298 -3.59 -11.20 -24.90
CA ARG A 298 -3.66 -12.44 -25.69
C ARG A 298 -2.39 -13.22 -25.52
N SER A 299 -2.47 -14.45 -25.02
CA SER A 299 -1.30 -15.31 -24.83
C SER A 299 -1.27 -16.47 -25.80
N TRP A 300 -0.07 -16.71 -26.32
CA TRP A 300 0.23 -17.76 -27.28
C TRP A 300 1.57 -18.41 -26.94
N TYR A 301 1.75 -19.63 -27.44
CA TYR A 301 2.89 -20.46 -27.09
C TYR A 301 3.72 -20.75 -28.34
N TRP A 302 5.00 -20.36 -28.30
CA TRP A 302 5.92 -20.51 -29.42
C TRP A 302 7.24 -21.08 -28.93
N ASP A 303 7.53 -22.33 -29.31
CA ASP A 303 8.78 -23.00 -28.98
C ASP A 303 9.10 -22.98 -27.46
N LYS A 304 8.09 -23.31 -26.65
CA LYS A 304 8.09 -23.24 -25.17
C LYS A 304 8.25 -21.83 -24.56
N LEU A 305 8.21 -20.79 -25.38
CA LEU A 305 8.02 -19.41 -24.93
C LEU A 305 6.52 -19.12 -24.81
N ARG A 306 6.13 -18.36 -23.79
CA ARG A 306 4.81 -17.72 -23.74
C ARG A 306 4.99 -16.31 -24.24
N ILE A 307 4.16 -15.89 -25.18
CA ILE A 307 4.20 -14.52 -25.68
C ILE A 307 2.84 -13.90 -25.42
N VAL A 308 2.83 -12.66 -24.94
CA VAL A 308 1.61 -11.97 -24.54
C VAL A 308 1.49 -10.67 -25.34
N ASP A 309 0.47 -10.53 -26.18
CA ASP A 309 0.14 -9.27 -26.87
C ASP A 309 -0.82 -8.46 -26.00
N THR A 310 -0.44 -7.22 -25.67
CA THR A 310 -1.24 -6.36 -24.80
C THR A 310 -2.09 -5.35 -25.60
N PRO A 311 -3.22 -4.87 -25.04
CA PRO A 311 -3.93 -3.71 -25.54
C PRO A 311 -3.02 -2.51 -25.81
N GLY A 312 -3.46 -1.63 -26.72
CA GLY A 312 -2.71 -0.42 -27.07
C GLY A 312 -2.78 0.66 -26.00
N ILE A 313 -1.62 1.06 -25.49
CA ILE A 313 -1.51 2.08 -24.43
C ILE A 313 -1.74 3.49 -25.01
N GLY A 314 -2.21 4.42 -24.17
CA GLY A 314 -2.22 5.86 -24.46
C GLY A 314 -3.23 6.32 -25.50
N ALA A 315 -4.32 5.57 -25.70
CA ALA A 315 -5.46 5.99 -26.51
C ALA A 315 -6.44 6.86 -25.68
N PRO A 316 -7.09 7.89 -26.25
CA PRO A 316 -8.13 8.64 -25.56
C PRO A 316 -9.24 7.71 -25.04
N GLY A 317 -9.56 7.77 -23.74
CA GLY A 317 -10.51 6.88 -23.08
C GLY A 317 -10.04 5.42 -22.93
N GLY A 318 -8.74 5.16 -22.93
CA GLY A 318 -8.11 3.84 -22.81
C GLY A 318 -7.42 3.59 -21.46
N GLU A 319 -7.91 4.18 -20.36
CA GLU A 319 -7.35 3.96 -19.01
C GLU A 319 -7.46 2.49 -18.61
N VAL A 320 -8.62 1.88 -18.83
CA VAL A 320 -8.84 0.44 -18.60
C VAL A 320 -7.88 -0.41 -19.44
N ASP A 321 -7.72 -0.08 -20.74
CA ASP A 321 -6.78 -0.79 -21.63
C ASP A 321 -5.33 -0.66 -21.13
N THR A 322 -4.98 0.48 -20.53
CA THR A 322 -3.64 0.73 -19.96
C THR A 322 -3.41 -0.08 -18.68
N GLU A 323 -4.41 -0.17 -17.80
CA GLU A 323 -4.32 -1.00 -16.59
C GLU A 323 -4.24 -2.50 -16.92
N ILE A 324 -4.97 -2.95 -17.95
CA ILE A 324 -4.87 -4.33 -18.48
C ILE A 324 -3.49 -4.59 -19.05
N ALA A 325 -2.89 -3.64 -19.77
CA ALA A 325 -1.52 -3.80 -20.26
C ALA A 325 -0.50 -3.85 -19.10
N LYS A 326 -0.68 -3.02 -18.06
CA LYS A 326 0.19 -3.01 -16.88
C LYS A 326 0.17 -4.32 -16.09
N SER A 327 -0.96 -5.04 -16.07
CA SER A 327 -1.06 -6.31 -15.33
C SER A 327 -0.06 -7.37 -15.80
N ILE A 328 0.35 -7.32 -17.09
CA ILE A 328 1.30 -8.27 -17.69
C ILE A 328 2.75 -7.94 -17.35
N ILE A 329 3.07 -6.71 -16.94
CA ILE A 329 4.45 -6.30 -16.62
C ILE A 329 5.04 -7.22 -15.56
N ASP A 330 4.27 -7.52 -14.51
CA ASP A 330 4.72 -8.39 -13.44
C ASP A 330 4.93 -9.83 -13.93
N GLU A 331 4.11 -10.35 -14.85
CA GLU A 331 4.25 -11.71 -15.41
C GLU A 331 5.40 -11.87 -16.41
N ALA A 332 5.76 -10.81 -17.12
CA ALA A 332 6.75 -10.85 -18.19
C ALA A 332 8.17 -11.05 -17.65
N ASP A 333 8.96 -11.86 -18.35
CA ASP A 333 10.40 -12.02 -18.10
C ASP A 333 11.22 -11.05 -18.95
N VAL A 334 10.68 -10.66 -20.11
CA VAL A 334 11.21 -9.62 -21.00
C VAL A 334 10.05 -8.84 -21.61
N ILE A 335 10.21 -7.52 -21.75
CA ILE A 335 9.25 -6.66 -22.46
C ILE A 335 9.82 -6.22 -23.79
N CYS A 336 9.15 -6.60 -24.88
CA CYS A 336 9.37 -6.05 -26.21
C CYS A 336 8.41 -4.89 -26.45
N TYR A 337 8.90 -3.67 -26.34
CA TYR A 337 8.11 -2.47 -26.56
C TYR A 337 8.24 -1.99 -28.01
N VAL A 338 7.15 -2.05 -28.75
CA VAL A 338 7.07 -1.65 -30.16
C VAL A 338 6.85 -0.16 -30.26
N VAL A 339 7.82 0.55 -30.82
CA VAL A 339 7.77 1.98 -31.15
C VAL A 339 7.80 2.16 -32.66
N THR A 340 7.43 3.35 -33.15
CA THR A 340 7.41 3.65 -34.57
C THR A 340 8.41 4.74 -34.94
N SER A 341 8.93 4.66 -36.17
CA SER A 341 9.87 5.65 -36.71
C SER A 341 9.24 7.02 -36.98
N ASP A 342 7.92 7.20 -36.92
CA ASP A 342 7.26 8.47 -37.23
C ASP A 342 7.15 9.45 -36.04
N ALA A 343 7.01 8.97 -34.80
CA ALA A 343 7.25 9.74 -33.56
C ALA A 343 7.03 8.91 -32.28
N ILE A 344 8.07 8.74 -31.46
CA ILE A 344 7.95 8.29 -30.06
C ILE A 344 7.38 9.44 -29.24
N GLN A 345 6.34 9.21 -28.44
CA GLN A 345 5.68 10.23 -27.62
C GLN A 345 6.12 10.23 -26.15
N GLU A 346 5.91 11.34 -25.44
CA GLU A 346 6.18 11.44 -23.99
C GLU A 346 5.50 10.34 -23.18
N THR A 347 4.25 10.00 -23.51
CA THR A 347 3.49 8.94 -22.85
C THR A 347 4.12 7.54 -22.99
N GLU A 348 4.97 7.31 -23.99
CA GLU A 348 5.75 6.07 -24.11
C GLU A 348 6.94 6.07 -23.15
N PHE A 349 7.58 7.24 -22.97
CA PHE A 349 8.67 7.41 -22.02
C PHE A 349 8.17 7.29 -20.57
N ASP A 350 7.01 7.85 -20.25
CA ASP A 350 6.36 7.66 -18.94
C ASP A 350 6.09 6.16 -18.67
N PHE A 351 5.70 5.41 -19.71
CA PHE A 351 5.47 3.97 -19.57
C PHE A 351 6.76 3.17 -19.39
N PHE A 352 7.86 3.59 -20.00
CA PHE A 352 9.17 3.00 -19.71
C PHE A 352 9.52 3.16 -18.23
N GLU A 353 9.22 4.29 -17.60
CA GLU A 353 9.44 4.41 -16.15
C GLU A 353 8.68 3.35 -15.35
N THR A 354 7.42 3.06 -15.69
CA THR A 354 6.65 1.96 -15.06
C THR A 354 7.31 0.58 -15.27
N ILE A 355 7.86 0.33 -16.46
CA ILE A 355 8.60 -0.91 -16.75
C ILE A 355 9.88 -0.98 -15.89
N LYS A 356 10.57 0.14 -15.76
CA LYS A 356 11.82 0.27 -14.99
C LYS A 356 11.59 0.08 -13.49
N GLU A 357 10.50 0.61 -12.93
CA GLU A 357 10.13 0.43 -11.52
C GLU A 357 10.05 -1.05 -11.13
N ARG A 358 9.60 -1.89 -12.05
CA ARG A 358 9.51 -3.36 -11.89
C ARG A 358 10.77 -4.12 -12.30
N ASN A 359 11.85 -3.40 -12.64
CA ASN A 359 13.13 -3.94 -13.08
C ASN A 359 13.01 -4.95 -14.25
N LYS A 360 12.08 -4.70 -15.18
CA LYS A 360 11.84 -5.61 -16.29
C LYS A 360 12.77 -5.28 -17.46
N PRO A 361 13.51 -6.27 -18.00
CA PRO A 361 14.35 -6.06 -19.17
C PRO A 361 13.56 -5.49 -20.35
N LEU A 362 14.01 -4.34 -20.88
CA LEU A 362 13.35 -3.61 -21.96
C LEU A 362 14.08 -3.81 -23.30
N TYR A 363 13.30 -4.20 -24.31
CA TYR A 363 13.72 -4.41 -25.69
C TYR A 363 12.87 -3.50 -26.56
N ILE A 364 13.50 -2.55 -27.23
CA ILE A 364 12.80 -1.56 -28.05
C ILE A 364 12.76 -2.06 -29.49
N ILE A 365 11.57 -2.35 -29.98
CA ILE A 365 11.34 -2.81 -31.34
C ILE A 365 10.97 -1.60 -32.17
N LEU A 366 11.93 -1.07 -32.93
CA LEU A 366 11.72 0.10 -33.78
C LEU A 366 11.10 -0.34 -35.11
N ASN A 367 9.78 -0.23 -35.21
CA ASN A 367 9.04 -0.50 -36.44
C ASN A 367 9.20 0.67 -37.42
N VAL A 368 10.02 0.46 -38.45
CA VAL A 368 10.24 1.42 -39.52
C VAL A 368 9.09 1.38 -40.50
N LYS A 369 8.28 2.44 -40.48
CA LYS A 369 7.11 2.55 -41.34
C LYS A 369 7.51 3.16 -42.69
N SER A 370 7.77 2.31 -43.68
CA SER A 370 7.76 2.72 -45.07
C SER A 370 6.59 2.08 -45.81
N ASN A 371 5.97 2.83 -46.71
CA ASN A 371 4.82 2.33 -47.46
C ASN A 371 5.30 1.54 -48.69
N LEU A 372 5.07 0.22 -48.67
CA LEU A 372 5.40 -0.72 -49.74
C LEU A 372 4.19 -1.12 -50.60
N THR A 373 3.03 -0.47 -50.45
CA THR A 373 1.81 -0.85 -51.19
C THR A 373 1.84 -0.46 -52.66
N SER A 374 2.62 0.57 -53.03
CA SER A 374 2.81 0.95 -54.44
C SER A 374 3.91 0.11 -55.10
N GLU A 375 3.69 -0.36 -56.33
CA GLU A 375 4.67 -1.15 -57.08
C GLU A 375 6.05 -0.47 -57.18
N ILE A 376 6.10 0.85 -57.37
CA ILE A 376 7.36 1.59 -57.51
C ILE A 376 8.19 1.51 -56.22
N ARG A 377 7.55 1.69 -55.07
CA ARG A 377 8.22 1.64 -53.76
C ARG A 377 8.63 0.21 -53.41
N LEU A 378 7.79 -0.78 -53.73
CA LEU A 378 8.14 -2.19 -53.59
C LEU A 378 9.36 -2.55 -54.43
N ARG A 379 9.40 -2.15 -55.72
CA ARG A 379 10.56 -2.39 -56.58
C ARG A 379 11.84 -1.73 -56.04
N ARG A 380 11.76 -0.49 -55.53
CA ARG A 380 12.91 0.19 -54.91
C ARG A 380 13.40 -0.53 -53.67
N PHE A 381 12.48 -0.96 -52.79
CA PHE A 381 12.83 -1.75 -51.62
C PHE A 381 13.52 -3.07 -52.02
N LEU A 382 13.03 -3.76 -53.05
CA LEU A 382 13.62 -5.01 -53.51
C LEU A 382 15.00 -4.85 -54.18
N GLN A 383 15.33 -3.66 -54.71
CA GLN A 383 16.65 -3.38 -55.29
C GLN A 383 17.75 -3.32 -54.21
N ASP A 384 17.45 -2.72 -53.06
CA ASP A 384 18.32 -2.73 -51.88
C ASP A 384 17.48 -2.84 -50.60
N PRO A 385 17.12 -4.07 -50.19
CA PRO A 385 16.27 -4.30 -49.02
C PRO A 385 16.91 -3.91 -47.69
N SER A 386 18.20 -3.58 -47.68
CA SER A 386 18.97 -3.19 -46.51
C SER A 386 19.15 -1.68 -46.36
N GLN A 387 18.82 -0.92 -47.41
CA GLN A 387 19.09 0.53 -47.51
C GLN A 387 18.46 1.33 -46.38
N TRP A 388 17.22 1.00 -46.00
CA TRP A 388 16.49 1.70 -44.94
C TRP A 388 17.15 1.56 -43.56
N ARG A 389 17.96 0.49 -43.36
CA ARG A 389 18.67 0.21 -42.11
C ARG A 389 20.11 0.70 -42.13
N THR A 390 20.80 0.57 -43.26
CA THR A 390 22.24 0.84 -43.39
C THR A 390 22.56 2.19 -44.05
N GLY A 391 21.56 2.86 -44.61
CA GLY A 391 21.71 4.12 -45.32
C GLY A 391 21.88 5.33 -44.38
N ASN A 392 22.73 6.27 -44.81
CA ASN A 392 23.01 7.53 -44.10
C ASN A 392 22.29 8.74 -44.71
N GLY A 393 21.19 8.50 -45.44
CA GLY A 393 20.40 9.52 -46.13
C GLY A 393 19.34 10.18 -45.24
N ARG A 394 18.43 10.95 -45.85
CA ARG A 394 17.28 11.58 -45.16
C ARG A 394 16.31 10.58 -44.51
N GLU A 395 16.34 9.34 -44.96
CA GLU A 395 15.54 8.22 -44.43
C GLU A 395 16.33 7.35 -43.43
N SER A 396 17.50 7.83 -42.98
CA SER A 396 18.32 7.13 -41.98
C SER A 396 17.60 7.01 -40.65
N ILE A 397 17.71 5.84 -40.03
CA ILE A 397 17.14 5.56 -38.71
C ILE A 397 18.02 6.04 -37.55
N GLN A 398 19.21 6.58 -37.82
CA GLN A 398 20.15 7.02 -36.77
C GLN A 398 19.52 8.06 -35.84
N GLY A 399 18.81 9.06 -36.38
CA GLY A 399 18.15 10.07 -35.56
C GLY A 399 17.06 9.51 -34.63
N HIS A 400 16.51 8.33 -34.92
CA HIS A 400 15.60 7.63 -34.01
C HIS A 400 16.35 6.97 -32.86
N PHE A 401 17.50 6.36 -33.13
CA PHE A 401 18.37 5.82 -32.07
C PHE A 401 18.84 6.92 -31.14
N ASP A 402 19.34 8.03 -31.69
CA ASP A 402 19.81 9.18 -30.90
C ASP A 402 18.69 9.71 -30.01
N ARG A 403 17.46 9.87 -30.55
CA ARG A 403 16.30 10.31 -29.78
C ARG A 403 15.90 9.34 -28.66
N ILE A 404 15.97 8.04 -28.90
CA ILE A 404 15.69 7.03 -27.86
C ILE A 404 16.77 7.15 -26.78
N HIS A 405 18.04 7.25 -27.18
CA HIS A 405 19.16 7.38 -26.26
C HIS A 405 19.03 8.62 -25.38
N ASP A 406 18.87 9.82 -25.97
CA ASP A 406 18.75 11.10 -25.25
C ASP A 406 17.65 11.10 -24.19
N ARG A 407 16.56 10.36 -24.42
CA ARG A 407 15.41 10.31 -23.50
C ARG A 407 15.51 9.25 -22.43
N LEU A 408 16.27 8.19 -22.69
CA LEU A 408 16.50 7.10 -21.75
C LEU A 408 17.80 7.27 -20.97
N GLU A 409 18.74 8.10 -21.43
CA GLU A 409 19.99 8.40 -20.75
C GLU A 409 19.74 8.92 -19.33
N GLY A 410 20.52 8.44 -18.37
CA GLY A 410 20.33 8.71 -16.94
C GLY A 410 19.14 7.98 -16.30
N LYS A 411 18.21 7.44 -17.11
CA LYS A 411 17.11 6.58 -16.65
C LYS A 411 17.44 5.10 -16.85
N TYR A 412 18.01 4.70 -17.97
CA TYR A 412 18.41 3.31 -18.21
C TYR A 412 19.91 3.20 -18.40
N ASN A 413 20.46 2.02 -18.13
CA ASN A 413 21.77 1.66 -18.64
C ASN A 413 21.64 1.43 -20.15
N MET A 414 21.99 2.43 -20.95
CA MET A 414 21.84 2.37 -22.41
C MET A 414 22.71 1.30 -23.07
N ASP A 415 23.82 0.91 -22.43
CA ASP A 415 24.65 -0.20 -22.89
C ASP A 415 23.90 -1.55 -22.79
N ALA A 416 22.86 -1.62 -21.95
CA ALA A 416 22.09 -2.83 -21.69
C ALA A 416 20.71 -2.87 -22.38
N VAL A 417 20.20 -1.73 -22.87
CA VAL A 417 18.91 -1.65 -23.59
C VAL A 417 19.10 -2.01 -25.06
N LYS A 418 18.46 -3.10 -25.52
CA LYS A 418 18.52 -3.50 -26.92
C LYS A 418 17.49 -2.74 -27.76
N ILE A 419 17.94 -2.09 -28.84
CA ILE A 419 17.08 -1.44 -29.83
C ILE A 419 17.19 -2.21 -31.16
N ILE A 420 16.10 -2.84 -31.59
CA ILE A 420 16.08 -3.73 -32.77
C ILE A 420 15.18 -3.11 -33.85
N PRO A 421 15.75 -2.60 -34.96
CA PRO A 421 14.97 -2.04 -36.05
C PRO A 421 14.38 -3.13 -36.94
N ILE A 422 13.09 -3.05 -37.24
CA ILE A 422 12.38 -4.01 -38.11
C ILE A 422 11.45 -3.30 -39.09
N HIS A 423 11.13 -3.96 -40.19
CA HIS A 423 10.17 -3.47 -41.19
C HIS A 423 8.97 -4.43 -41.31
N LEU A 424 7.99 -4.28 -40.42
CA LEU A 424 6.87 -5.22 -40.27
C LEU A 424 6.04 -5.42 -41.54
N LEU A 425 5.81 -4.36 -42.33
CA LEU A 425 5.07 -4.47 -43.58
C LEU A 425 5.80 -5.34 -44.61
N ALA A 426 7.14 -5.32 -44.61
CA ALA A 426 7.92 -6.17 -45.52
C ALA A 426 7.84 -7.63 -45.08
N ALA A 427 7.94 -7.88 -43.76
CA ALA A 427 7.78 -9.22 -43.20
C ALA A 427 6.40 -9.80 -43.54
N GLN A 428 5.32 -9.03 -43.33
CA GLN A 428 3.96 -9.46 -43.65
C GLN A 428 3.80 -9.79 -45.15
N LEU A 429 4.26 -8.92 -46.04
CA LEU A 429 4.19 -9.16 -47.49
C LEU A 429 4.99 -10.39 -47.93
N GLY A 430 6.09 -10.69 -47.24
CA GLY A 430 6.88 -11.90 -47.48
C GLY A 430 6.13 -13.18 -47.08
N MET A 431 5.37 -13.13 -45.98
CA MET A 431 4.59 -14.27 -45.48
C MET A 431 3.32 -14.56 -46.30
N GLU A 432 2.78 -13.56 -47.01
CA GLU A 432 1.68 -13.71 -47.96
C GLU A 432 2.06 -14.46 -49.26
N ASN A 433 3.23 -15.10 -49.31
CA ASN A 433 3.73 -15.93 -50.43
C ASN A 433 3.76 -15.20 -51.79
N ARG A 434 4.30 -13.99 -51.84
CA ARG A 434 4.62 -13.31 -53.11
C ARG A 434 5.89 -13.88 -53.74
N ASP A 435 6.07 -13.68 -55.06
CA ASP A 435 7.26 -14.12 -55.83
C ASP A 435 8.62 -13.67 -55.22
N ASN A 436 8.62 -12.62 -54.39
CA ASN A 436 9.80 -12.05 -53.74
C ASN A 436 9.85 -12.30 -52.21
N ALA A 437 9.20 -13.35 -51.72
CA ALA A 437 9.04 -13.63 -50.29
C ALA A 437 10.37 -13.63 -49.51
N ASP A 438 11.40 -14.30 -50.02
CA ASP A 438 12.70 -14.40 -49.33
C ASP A 438 13.39 -13.04 -49.18
N GLN A 439 13.41 -12.23 -50.24
CA GLN A 439 14.00 -10.88 -50.20
C GLN A 439 13.24 -9.95 -49.26
N LEU A 440 11.91 -10.08 -49.20
CA LEU A 440 11.07 -9.31 -48.28
C LEU A 440 11.31 -9.72 -46.82
N LEU A 441 11.40 -11.02 -46.55
CA LEU A 441 11.67 -11.54 -45.21
C LEU A 441 13.07 -11.18 -44.73
N GLU A 442 14.09 -11.30 -45.59
CA GLU A 442 15.46 -10.90 -45.27
C GLU A 442 15.59 -9.38 -45.09
N GLY A 443 15.03 -8.60 -46.01
CA GLY A 443 15.00 -7.14 -45.95
C GLY A 443 14.20 -6.56 -44.78
N SER A 444 13.26 -7.33 -44.22
CA SER A 444 12.46 -6.89 -43.06
C SER A 444 13.23 -6.85 -41.74
N ASN A 445 14.40 -7.50 -41.69
CA ASN A 445 15.19 -7.72 -40.49
C ASN A 445 14.49 -8.54 -39.38
N ILE A 446 13.35 -9.19 -39.67
CA ILE A 446 12.60 -9.95 -38.65
C ILE A 446 13.37 -11.16 -38.12
N LYS A 447 14.17 -11.81 -38.98
CA LYS A 447 15.02 -12.94 -38.59
C LYS A 447 16.05 -12.54 -37.55
N GLU A 448 16.53 -11.30 -37.60
CA GLU A 448 17.50 -10.80 -36.62
C GLU A 448 16.87 -10.64 -35.24
N TRP A 449 15.64 -10.13 -35.17
CA TRP A 449 14.91 -10.08 -33.91
C TRP A 449 14.74 -11.49 -33.30
N VAL A 450 14.34 -12.48 -34.10
CA VAL A 450 14.19 -13.87 -33.64
C VAL A 450 15.50 -14.39 -33.05
N ARG A 451 16.63 -14.14 -33.73
CA ARG A 451 17.95 -14.57 -33.26
C ARG A 451 18.35 -13.88 -31.96
N GLU A 452 18.18 -12.56 -31.89
CA GLU A 452 18.54 -11.76 -30.72
C GLU A 452 17.76 -12.21 -29.47
N ILE A 453 16.46 -12.42 -29.60
CA ILE A 453 15.61 -12.89 -28.50
C ILE A 453 16.01 -14.30 -28.08
N LYS A 454 16.10 -15.26 -29.00
CA LYS A 454 16.41 -16.64 -28.63
C LYS A 454 17.83 -16.80 -28.09
N SER A 455 18.81 -16.07 -28.65
CA SER A 455 20.18 -16.02 -28.13
C SER A 455 20.21 -15.45 -26.71
N ASP A 456 19.46 -14.38 -26.47
CA ASP A 456 19.37 -13.80 -25.13
C ASP A 456 18.70 -14.74 -24.13
N VAL A 457 17.55 -15.33 -24.48
CA VAL A 457 16.89 -16.36 -23.64
C VAL A 457 17.86 -17.52 -23.35
N TYR A 458 18.65 -17.94 -24.34
CA TYR A 458 19.63 -19.00 -24.16
C TYR A 458 20.73 -18.62 -23.15
N ASN A 459 21.23 -17.38 -23.22
CA ASN A 459 22.39 -16.93 -22.44
C ASN A 459 22.01 -16.41 -21.04
N THR A 460 20.91 -15.66 -20.94
CA THR A 460 20.51 -14.92 -19.74
C THR A 460 19.14 -15.33 -19.21
N GLY A 461 18.41 -16.22 -19.90
CA GLY A 461 17.03 -16.56 -19.56
C GLY A 461 16.84 -17.13 -18.15
N THR A 462 17.80 -17.91 -17.64
CA THR A 462 17.76 -18.41 -16.26
C THR A 462 17.75 -17.24 -15.28
N LEU A 463 18.70 -16.31 -15.42
CA LEU A 463 18.79 -15.13 -14.57
C LEU A 463 17.53 -14.29 -14.69
N LYS A 464 17.07 -13.97 -15.90
CA LYS A 464 15.89 -13.12 -16.12
C LYS A 464 14.60 -13.73 -15.57
N LYS A 465 14.41 -15.05 -15.71
CA LYS A 465 13.24 -15.74 -15.15
C LYS A 465 13.28 -15.72 -13.61
N SER A 466 14.43 -16.00 -13.02
CA SER A 466 14.62 -15.93 -11.56
C SER A 466 14.40 -14.51 -11.03
N LEU A 467 14.98 -13.49 -11.67
CA LEU A 467 14.77 -12.08 -11.34
C LEU A 467 13.30 -11.71 -11.45
N SER A 468 12.62 -12.12 -12.52
CA SER A 468 11.19 -11.87 -12.70
C SER A 468 10.37 -12.39 -11.51
N VAL A 469 10.72 -13.54 -10.94
CA VAL A 469 10.07 -14.09 -9.73
C VAL A 469 10.41 -13.26 -8.49
N MET A 470 11.69 -12.98 -8.26
CA MET A 470 12.18 -12.32 -7.05
C MET A 470 11.86 -10.82 -7.00
N ASP A 471 11.96 -10.11 -8.12
CA ASP A 471 11.75 -8.66 -8.22
C ASP A 471 10.31 -8.27 -7.91
N GLY A 472 9.34 -9.04 -8.40
CA GLY A 472 7.93 -8.79 -8.10
C GLY A 472 7.65 -8.86 -6.60
N ALA A 473 8.15 -9.89 -5.92
CA ALA A 473 8.00 -10.04 -4.48
C ALA A 473 8.78 -8.97 -3.69
N SER A 474 10.04 -8.73 -4.06
CA SER A 474 10.90 -7.71 -3.44
C SER A 474 10.26 -6.32 -3.52
N TYR A 475 9.67 -5.96 -4.67
CA TYR A 475 8.97 -4.68 -4.86
C TYR A 475 7.75 -4.54 -3.95
N GLN A 476 6.93 -5.59 -3.83
CA GLN A 476 5.76 -5.55 -2.95
C GLN A 476 6.16 -5.37 -1.48
N ILE A 477 7.16 -6.14 -1.00
CA ILE A 477 7.69 -5.99 0.36
C ILE A 477 8.25 -4.59 0.57
N HIS A 478 9.00 -4.05 -0.39
CA HIS A 478 9.55 -2.70 -0.32
C HIS A 478 8.45 -1.64 -0.20
N SER A 479 7.42 -1.73 -1.05
CA SER A 479 6.29 -0.79 -1.07
C SER A 479 5.56 -0.76 0.27
N ILE A 480 5.18 -1.92 0.82
CA ILE A 480 4.50 -1.98 2.11
C ILE A 480 5.42 -1.56 3.27
N SER A 481 6.71 -1.94 3.23
CA SER A 481 7.71 -1.52 4.20
C SER A 481 7.80 0.01 4.28
N ASN A 482 7.82 0.69 3.13
CA ASN A 482 7.85 2.16 3.07
C ASN A 482 6.59 2.79 3.64
N ILE A 483 5.40 2.25 3.32
CA ILE A 483 4.12 2.74 3.86
C ILE A 483 4.11 2.60 5.39
N LEU A 484 4.36 1.39 5.90
CA LEU A 484 4.33 1.12 7.33
C LEU A 484 5.42 1.89 8.08
N ASN A 485 6.62 2.00 7.54
CA ASN A 485 7.71 2.75 8.16
C ASN A 485 7.44 4.26 8.15
N GLY A 486 6.79 4.79 7.10
CA GLY A 486 6.33 6.18 7.06
C GLY A 486 5.30 6.47 8.14
N ASP A 487 4.27 5.62 8.26
CA ASP A 487 3.23 5.73 9.29
C ASP A 487 3.84 5.60 10.70
N TYR A 488 4.76 4.65 10.88
CA TYR A 488 5.49 4.46 12.14
C TYR A 488 6.27 5.70 12.56
N GLN A 489 7.00 6.35 11.64
CA GLN A 489 7.76 7.56 11.94
C GLN A 489 6.84 8.72 12.31
N VAL A 490 5.78 8.95 11.53
CA VAL A 490 4.80 10.01 11.81
C VAL A 490 4.16 9.82 13.19
N LEU A 491 3.74 8.59 13.52
CA LEU A 491 3.13 8.29 14.82
C LEU A 491 4.13 8.42 15.98
N THR A 492 5.38 7.98 15.79
CA THR A 492 6.45 8.11 16.79
C THR A 492 6.74 9.58 17.12
N ASP A 493 6.89 10.43 16.10
CA ASP A 493 7.14 11.86 16.26
C ASP A 493 5.96 12.53 16.99
N LYS A 494 4.72 12.16 16.63
CA LYS A 494 3.51 12.67 17.30
C LYS A 494 3.45 12.27 18.76
N VAL A 495 3.71 11.00 19.10
CA VAL A 495 3.75 10.53 20.49
C VAL A 495 4.82 11.28 21.30
N SER A 496 6.00 11.49 20.72
CA SER A 496 7.08 12.25 21.35
C SER A 496 6.67 13.70 21.65
N MET A 497 6.03 14.36 20.68
CA MET A 497 5.49 15.72 20.85
C MET A 497 4.43 15.75 21.96
N LEU A 498 3.45 14.84 21.93
CA LEU A 498 2.37 14.79 22.93
C LEU A 498 2.87 14.51 24.34
N LYS A 499 3.90 13.69 24.53
CA LYS A 499 4.55 13.49 25.84
C LYS A 499 5.17 14.78 26.37
N LYS A 500 5.81 15.57 25.51
CA LYS A 500 6.35 16.89 25.88
C LYS A 500 5.22 17.84 26.27
N THR A 501 4.19 17.91 25.44
CA THR A 501 2.99 18.74 25.66
C THR A 501 2.28 18.37 26.97
N GLN A 502 2.13 17.08 27.29
CA GLN A 502 1.61 16.59 28.57
C GLN A 502 2.47 17.06 29.76
N LYS A 503 3.80 16.96 29.65
CA LYS A 503 4.73 17.42 30.68
C LYS A 503 4.64 18.94 30.91
N ASP A 504 4.52 19.71 29.84
CA ASP A 504 4.42 21.17 29.90
C ASP A 504 3.10 21.61 30.55
N PHE A 505 1.98 20.91 30.27
CA PHE A 505 0.72 21.12 30.97
C PHE A 505 0.84 20.87 32.48
N ARG A 506 1.47 19.76 32.87
CA ARG A 506 1.68 19.41 34.29
C ARG A 506 2.47 20.49 35.03
N GLN A 507 3.53 21.00 34.39
CA GLN A 507 4.35 22.07 34.96
C GLN A 507 3.57 23.37 35.08
N PHE A 508 2.79 23.74 34.05
CA PHE A 508 1.92 24.91 34.04
C PHE A 508 0.89 24.86 35.18
N ILE A 509 0.13 23.78 35.30
CA ILE A 509 -0.90 23.63 36.35
C ILE A 509 -0.28 23.71 37.73
N ASN A 510 0.85 23.03 37.97
CA ASN A 510 1.53 23.08 39.28
C ASN A 510 2.01 24.50 39.63
N LYS A 511 2.57 25.23 38.65
CA LYS A 511 3.04 26.61 38.83
C LYS A 511 1.91 27.57 39.15
N GLU A 512 0.88 27.62 38.32
CA GLU A 512 -0.24 28.57 38.51
C GLU A 512 -1.09 28.19 39.75
N SER A 513 -1.21 26.90 40.07
CA SER A 513 -1.88 26.44 41.31
C SER A 513 -1.16 26.91 42.57
N LYS A 514 0.17 26.86 42.59
CA LYS A 514 0.98 27.38 43.72
C LYS A 514 0.80 28.89 43.88
N LYS A 515 0.78 29.62 42.75
CA LYS A 515 0.54 31.07 42.75
C LYS A 515 -0.84 31.41 43.32
N LEU A 516 -1.89 30.77 42.81
CA LEU A 516 -3.27 30.94 43.29
C LEU A 516 -3.38 30.62 44.80
N LYS A 517 -2.72 29.57 45.27
CA LYS A 517 -2.69 29.21 46.71
C LYS A 517 -2.11 30.34 47.56
N SER A 518 -1.02 30.95 47.10
CA SER A 518 -0.36 32.07 47.77
C SER A 518 -1.25 33.32 47.77
N ASP A 519 -1.88 33.62 46.63
CA ASP A 519 -2.75 34.78 46.46
C ASP A 519 -3.99 34.69 47.36
N ILE A 520 -4.65 33.53 47.41
CA ILE A 520 -5.77 33.28 48.32
C ILE A 520 -5.32 33.42 49.77
N LYS A 521 -4.16 32.86 50.14
CA LYS A 521 -3.66 32.97 51.51
C LYS A 521 -3.45 34.42 51.94
N LYS A 522 -2.80 35.19 51.08
CA LYS A 522 -2.54 36.61 51.30
C LYS A 522 -3.83 37.40 51.42
N LEU A 523 -4.79 37.18 50.52
CA LEU A 523 -6.09 37.85 50.56
C LEU A 523 -6.84 37.61 51.87
N PHE A 524 -6.85 36.38 52.39
CA PHE A 524 -7.46 36.07 53.68
C PHE A 524 -6.75 36.73 54.86
N GLU A 525 -5.42 36.84 54.83
CA GLU A 525 -4.67 37.51 55.91
C GLU A 525 -4.90 39.03 55.86
N ASP A 526 -4.87 39.63 54.67
CA ASP A 526 -5.14 41.06 54.45
C ASP A 526 -6.55 41.42 54.94
N THR A 527 -7.57 40.62 54.58
CA THR A 527 -8.95 40.83 55.04
C THR A 527 -9.08 40.64 56.55
N LYS A 528 -8.43 39.62 57.12
CA LYS A 528 -8.41 39.40 58.57
C LYS A 528 -7.84 40.61 59.29
N SER A 529 -6.71 41.16 58.82
CA SER A 529 -6.11 42.37 59.38
C SER A 529 -7.06 43.57 59.29
N SER A 530 -7.69 43.81 58.14
CA SER A 530 -8.67 44.90 57.97
C SER A 530 -9.87 44.77 58.90
N LEU A 531 -10.44 43.57 59.02
CA LEU A 531 -11.56 43.31 59.93
C LEU A 531 -11.16 43.45 61.40
N CYS A 532 -9.97 42.99 61.81
CA CYS A 532 -9.50 43.13 63.19
C CYS A 532 -9.19 44.60 63.54
N ASN A 533 -8.67 45.37 62.59
CA ASN A 533 -8.45 46.81 62.76
C ASN A 533 -9.79 47.53 62.94
N TYR A 534 -10.78 47.27 62.08
CA TYR A 534 -12.10 47.88 62.19
C TYR A 534 -12.88 47.41 63.44
N ALA A 535 -12.71 46.14 63.85
CA ALA A 535 -13.29 45.63 65.09
C ALA A 535 -12.82 46.41 66.32
N SER A 536 -11.61 46.98 66.29
CA SER A 536 -11.12 47.87 67.35
C SER A 536 -11.96 49.15 67.41
N ASP A 537 -12.21 49.79 66.28
CA ASP A 537 -13.00 51.03 66.19
C ASP A 537 -14.49 50.80 66.52
N PHE A 538 -15.04 49.66 66.11
CA PHE A 538 -16.41 49.27 66.41
C PHE A 538 -16.61 48.96 67.89
N ALA A 539 -15.66 48.25 68.52
CA ALA A 539 -15.71 47.93 69.94
C ALA A 539 -15.71 49.19 70.83
N ASP A 540 -15.05 50.27 70.38
CA ASP A 540 -14.99 51.53 71.14
C ASP A 540 -16.36 52.23 71.24
N SER A 541 -17.24 52.02 70.26
CA SER A 541 -18.57 52.65 70.14
C SER A 541 -19.76 51.77 70.52
N HIS A 542 -19.56 50.44 70.65
CA HIS A 542 -20.61 49.44 70.89
C HIS A 542 -20.28 48.47 72.05
N TYR A 543 -19.51 48.92 73.05
CA TYR A 543 -19.00 48.06 74.12
C TYR A 543 -20.07 47.52 75.10
N ASP A 544 -21.27 48.12 75.12
CA ASP A 544 -22.42 47.75 75.94
C ASP A 544 -23.53 47.03 75.16
N ASP A 545 -23.32 46.83 73.86
CA ASP A 545 -24.26 46.16 72.97
C ASP A 545 -24.20 44.63 73.14
N LYS A 546 -25.32 44.04 73.55
CA LYS A 546 -25.46 42.59 73.76
C LYS A 546 -25.54 41.81 72.44
N GLU A 547 -25.86 42.49 71.35
CA GLU A 547 -25.96 41.95 69.99
C GLU A 547 -24.83 42.51 69.09
N ALA A 548 -23.75 43.02 69.68
CA ALA A 548 -22.64 43.66 68.97
C ALA A 548 -22.07 42.83 67.81
N GLY A 549 -22.06 41.50 67.90
CA GLY A 549 -21.63 40.64 66.79
C GLY A 549 -22.54 40.70 65.55
N GLU A 550 -23.82 41.02 65.71
CA GLU A 550 -24.85 41.04 64.66
C GLU A 550 -24.80 42.37 63.96
N HIS A 551 -24.71 43.43 64.76
CA HIS A 551 -24.49 44.77 64.28
C HIS A 551 -23.14 44.90 63.58
N PHE A 552 -22.07 44.29 64.11
CA PHE A 552 -20.77 44.23 63.42
C PHE A 552 -20.88 43.50 62.08
N GLY A 553 -21.60 42.37 62.03
CA GLY A 553 -21.82 41.64 60.78
C GLY A 553 -22.68 42.38 59.74
N LYS A 554 -23.58 43.26 60.18
CA LYS A 554 -24.45 44.10 59.35
C LYS A 554 -23.87 45.49 59.08
N ASP A 555 -22.71 45.80 59.65
CA ASP A 555 -22.07 47.09 59.51
C ASP A 555 -21.59 47.33 58.08
N SER A 556 -21.86 48.51 57.55
CA SER A 556 -21.55 48.89 56.16
C SER A 556 -20.06 48.76 55.80
N GLN A 557 -19.14 49.01 56.74
CA GLN A 557 -17.70 48.87 56.52
C GLN A 557 -17.26 47.41 56.51
N VAL A 558 -17.84 46.58 57.37
CA VAL A 558 -17.59 45.13 57.36
C VAL A 558 -18.09 44.51 56.07
N ILE A 559 -19.29 44.89 55.61
CA ILE A 559 -19.84 44.47 54.31
C ILE A 559 -18.89 44.90 53.18
N ARG A 560 -18.42 46.17 53.18
CA ARG A 560 -17.47 46.68 52.18
C ARG A 560 -16.17 45.87 52.13
N ILE A 561 -15.55 45.59 53.29
CA ILE A 561 -14.30 44.80 53.38
C ILE A 561 -14.52 43.37 52.83
N GLN A 562 -15.69 42.79 53.09
CA GLN A 562 -16.05 41.45 52.59
C GLN A 562 -16.31 41.46 51.08
N ASP A 563 -16.98 42.49 50.55
CA ASP A 563 -17.23 42.65 49.12
C ASP A 563 -15.92 42.87 48.35
N GLU A 564 -15.00 43.69 48.86
CA GLU A 564 -13.65 43.87 48.28
C GLU A 564 -12.86 42.55 48.23
N MET A 565 -12.95 41.74 49.29
CA MET A 565 -12.35 40.41 49.31
C MET A 565 -12.95 39.51 48.22
N ARG A 566 -14.28 39.53 48.08
CA ARG A 566 -15.00 38.72 47.10
C ARG A 566 -14.58 39.07 45.67
N GLU A 567 -14.55 40.36 45.34
CA GLU A 567 -14.14 40.86 44.02
C GLU A 567 -12.69 40.46 43.70
N ARG A 568 -11.76 40.66 44.64
CA ARG A 568 -10.35 40.26 44.45
C ARG A 568 -10.18 38.76 44.29
N LEU A 569 -10.94 37.96 45.04
CA LEU A 569 -10.93 36.51 44.90
C LEU A 569 -11.44 36.08 43.51
N GLN A 570 -12.55 36.67 43.07
CA GLN A 570 -13.13 36.41 41.75
C GLN A 570 -12.10 36.67 40.64
N ILE A 571 -11.45 37.83 40.65
CA ILE A 571 -10.41 38.19 39.66
C ILE A 571 -9.29 37.14 39.60
N ARG A 572 -8.86 36.60 40.76
CA ARG A 572 -7.78 35.59 40.81
C ARG A 572 -8.24 34.23 40.27
N LEU A 573 -9.49 33.85 40.54
CA LEU A 573 -10.07 32.62 40.02
C LEU A 573 -10.31 32.68 38.51
N GLU A 574 -10.77 33.83 38.02
CA GLU A 574 -10.95 34.11 36.59
C GLU A 574 -9.61 34.10 35.84
N ASP A 575 -8.56 34.74 36.38
CA ASP A 575 -7.22 34.72 35.78
C ASP A 575 -6.66 33.28 35.67
N PHE A 576 -6.78 32.48 36.73
CA PHE A 576 -6.37 31.08 36.69
C PHE A 576 -7.17 30.26 35.67
N SER A 577 -8.49 30.46 35.63
CA SER A 577 -9.39 29.78 34.71
C SER A 577 -9.09 30.13 33.25
N ALA A 578 -8.91 31.41 32.94
CA ALA A 578 -8.57 31.89 31.60
C ALA A 578 -7.23 31.34 31.11
N LYS A 579 -6.19 31.36 31.95
CA LYS A 579 -4.89 30.78 31.59
C LYS A 579 -4.94 29.27 31.42
N SER A 580 -5.70 28.58 32.27
CA SER A 580 -5.88 27.13 32.15
C SER A 580 -6.64 26.76 30.89
N LYS A 581 -7.66 27.55 30.54
CA LYS A 581 -8.39 27.42 29.28
C LYS A 581 -7.47 27.63 28.08
N ALA A 582 -6.73 28.74 28.03
CA ALA A 582 -5.79 29.00 26.95
C ALA A 582 -4.74 27.89 26.81
N LYS A 583 -4.23 27.37 27.94
CA LYS A 583 -3.28 26.25 27.88
C LYS A 583 -3.94 25.00 27.33
N ILE A 584 -5.16 24.67 27.74
CA ILE A 584 -5.89 23.50 27.21
C ILE A 584 -6.27 23.66 25.73
N GLU A 585 -6.54 24.88 25.27
CA GLU A 585 -6.77 25.18 23.84
C GLU A 585 -5.48 24.92 23.03
N GLU A 586 -4.32 25.38 23.51
CA GLU A 586 -3.00 25.04 22.94
C GLU A 586 -2.77 23.51 22.88
N LEU A 587 -3.09 22.79 23.97
CA LEU A 587 -3.03 21.32 24.00
C LEU A 587 -3.95 20.67 22.97
N SER A 588 -5.13 21.25 22.75
CA SER A 588 -6.09 20.72 21.79
C SER A 588 -5.65 20.97 20.36
N GLU A 589 -4.95 22.07 20.07
CA GLU A 589 -4.35 22.33 18.76
C GLU A 589 -3.19 21.36 18.50
N ASP A 590 -2.36 21.11 19.50
CA ASP A 590 -1.31 20.09 19.49
C ASP A 590 -1.86 18.65 19.35
N LEU A 591 -3.12 18.40 19.71
CA LEU A 591 -3.79 17.10 19.52
C LEU A 591 -4.57 17.03 18.19
N ASN A 592 -4.97 18.16 17.62
CA ASN A 592 -5.69 18.27 16.35
C ASN A 592 -4.74 18.13 15.13
N ILE A 593 -3.73 17.27 15.25
CA ILE A 593 -2.73 17.06 14.20
C ILE A 593 -3.35 16.17 13.14
N GLU A 594 -3.61 16.73 11.95
CA GLU A 594 -3.90 15.94 10.75
C GLU A 594 -2.88 14.79 10.65
N CYS A 595 -3.32 13.54 10.80
CA CYS A 595 -2.54 12.39 10.37
C CYS A 595 -2.59 12.41 8.85
N ASN A 596 -1.61 13.08 8.21
CA ASN A 596 -1.26 12.85 6.81
C ASN A 596 -0.60 11.46 6.70
N ILE A 597 -1.36 10.44 7.07
CA ILE A 597 -1.05 9.07 6.70
C ILE A 597 -1.34 9.00 5.19
N ASN A 598 -0.33 8.63 4.41
CA ASN A 598 -0.37 8.73 2.95
C ASN A 598 -1.38 7.73 2.38
N ASN A 599 -2.49 8.23 1.81
CA ASN A 599 -3.48 7.43 1.08
C ASN A 599 -2.99 7.02 -0.33
N ASN A 600 -1.84 6.32 -0.43
CA ASN A 600 -1.43 5.71 -1.70
C ASN A 600 -2.00 4.30 -1.90
N VAL A 601 -2.78 3.78 -0.94
CA VAL A 601 -3.58 2.57 -1.15
C VAL A 601 -4.93 3.00 -1.72
N VAL A 602 -5.27 2.50 -2.91
CA VAL A 602 -6.54 2.73 -3.62
C VAL A 602 -7.68 2.10 -2.82
N ALA A 603 -8.06 2.76 -1.73
CA ALA A 603 -9.30 2.56 -1.02
C ALA A 603 -9.75 3.96 -0.56
N THR A 604 -10.92 4.37 -1.01
CA THR A 604 -11.58 5.63 -0.66
C THR A 604 -11.89 5.66 0.84
N GLY A 605 -10.91 6.06 1.64
CA GLY A 605 -11.06 6.39 3.06
C GLY A 605 -10.86 7.90 3.24
N GLU A 606 -11.90 8.59 3.70
CA GLU A 606 -11.86 10.03 3.96
C GLU A 606 -10.66 10.43 4.83
N ARG A 607 -10.04 11.57 4.52
CA ARG A 607 -9.07 12.22 5.41
C ARG A 607 -9.71 12.35 6.80
N ILE A 608 -9.04 11.90 7.85
CA ILE A 608 -9.48 12.17 9.24
C ILE A 608 -9.23 13.66 9.53
N LYS A 609 -10.13 14.52 9.03
CA LYS A 609 -10.21 15.94 9.36
C LYS A 609 -11.28 16.10 10.43
N ASP A 610 -10.88 16.14 11.70
CA ASP A 610 -11.87 16.20 12.76
C ASP A 610 -11.82 17.50 13.56
N THR A 611 -12.36 18.57 12.97
CA THR A 611 -12.59 19.84 13.66
C THR A 611 -13.57 19.70 14.85
N LYS A 612 -14.31 18.56 14.94
CA LYS A 612 -15.18 18.24 16.09
C LYS A 612 -14.39 17.70 17.28
N LEU A 613 -13.17 17.19 17.08
CA LEU A 613 -12.27 16.66 18.11
C LEU A 613 -11.85 17.76 19.10
N ARG A 614 -11.64 18.99 18.61
CA ARG A 614 -11.41 20.22 19.39
C ARG A 614 -12.58 20.56 20.34
N ILE A 615 -13.82 20.36 19.87
CA ILE A 615 -15.04 20.72 20.60
C ILE A 615 -15.49 19.58 21.55
N GLY A 616 -15.25 18.31 21.20
CA GLY A 616 -15.66 17.13 21.97
C GLY A 616 -14.77 16.83 23.18
N LEU A 617 -13.46 16.66 22.95
CA LEU A 617 -12.50 16.20 23.97
C LEU A 617 -12.18 17.28 25.01
N PHE A 618 -11.90 18.50 24.55
CA PHE A 618 -11.52 19.61 25.42
C PHE A 618 -12.60 20.68 25.55
N GLY A 619 -13.47 20.86 24.56
CA GLY A 619 -14.52 21.89 24.59
C GLY A 619 -15.52 21.77 25.75
N THR A 620 -15.77 20.56 26.27
CA THR A 620 -16.66 20.34 27.43
C THR A 620 -16.01 20.64 28.79
N LEU A 621 -14.69 20.40 28.91
CA LEU A 621 -13.84 20.83 30.03
C LEU A 621 -13.73 22.37 30.09
N LEU A 622 -13.88 23.02 28.92
CA LEU A 622 -13.82 24.46 28.76
C LEU A 622 -15.17 25.17 28.76
N GLY A 623 -16.29 24.47 28.53
CA GLY A 623 -17.53 25.14 28.09
C GLY A 623 -18.88 24.69 28.66
N SER A 624 -19.10 23.47 29.18
CA SER A 624 -20.50 23.08 29.48
C SER A 624 -20.79 22.03 30.57
N ALA A 625 -19.83 21.26 31.09
CA ALA A 625 -20.17 20.23 32.09
C ALA A 625 -19.22 20.10 33.29
N THR A 626 -17.98 20.60 33.23
CA THR A 626 -17.09 20.63 34.40
C THR A 626 -16.15 21.82 34.31
N PRO A 627 -16.62 23.02 34.68
CA PRO A 627 -15.87 24.25 34.51
C PRO A 627 -14.64 24.28 35.42
N PHE A 628 -13.56 24.92 34.95
CA PHE A 628 -12.48 25.39 35.81
C PHE A 628 -13.02 26.44 36.78
N ILE A 629 -13.53 25.99 37.93
CA ILE A 629 -13.76 26.71 39.19
C ILE A 629 -14.86 27.79 39.18
N VAL A 630 -15.07 28.52 38.08
CA VAL A 630 -15.85 29.77 38.03
C VAL A 630 -17.35 29.60 38.37
N PRO A 631 -18.12 28.64 37.83
CA PRO A 631 -19.58 28.56 38.04
C PRO A 631 -19.99 28.03 39.42
N LEU A 632 -19.10 27.30 40.12
CA LEU A 632 -19.33 26.87 41.50
C LEU A 632 -19.43 28.06 42.47
N PHE A 633 -18.77 29.18 42.14
CA PHE A 633 -18.71 30.37 42.99
C PHE A 633 -19.51 31.56 42.43
N ILE A 634 -19.77 31.61 41.11
CA ILE A 634 -20.48 32.74 40.48
C ILE A 634 -21.97 32.44 40.22
N SER A 635 -22.38 31.22 39.88
CA SER A 635 -23.72 30.96 39.29
C SER A 635 -24.63 29.98 40.01
N ASN A 636 -24.26 29.46 41.20
CA ASN A 636 -25.17 28.66 42.03
C ASN A 636 -25.50 29.44 43.33
N PRO A 637 -26.78 29.72 43.64
CA PRO A 637 -27.20 30.37 44.88
C PRO A 637 -26.61 29.69 46.13
N ALA A 638 -26.36 28.38 46.08
CA ALA A 638 -25.74 27.62 47.18
C ALA A 638 -24.24 27.91 47.39
N GLY A 639 -23.49 28.29 46.34
CA GLY A 639 -22.09 28.71 46.45
C GLY A 639 -21.94 30.06 47.14
N TRP A 640 -22.93 30.93 46.95
CA TRP A 640 -23.07 32.19 47.67
C TRP A 640 -23.55 31.98 49.10
N VAL A 641 -24.38 30.98 49.42
CA VAL A 641 -24.83 30.72 50.80
C VAL A 641 -23.65 30.45 51.77
N LEU A 642 -22.49 30.01 51.28
CA LEU A 642 -21.28 29.90 52.11
C LEU A 642 -20.51 31.23 52.32
N MET A 643 -20.83 32.27 51.56
CA MET A 643 -20.23 33.62 51.63
C MET A 643 -21.26 34.74 51.92
N ALA A 644 -22.56 34.45 51.87
CA ALA A 644 -23.70 35.37 51.94
C ALA A 644 -24.79 34.91 52.92
N ALA A 645 -24.74 33.67 53.47
CA ALA A 645 -25.11 33.59 54.87
C ALA A 645 -24.08 34.47 55.57
N PRO A 646 -24.48 35.52 56.33
CA PRO A 646 -23.51 36.36 57.02
C PRO A 646 -22.53 35.40 57.69
N LEU A 647 -21.21 35.63 57.56
CA LEU A 647 -20.23 35.00 58.45
C LEU A 647 -20.93 34.89 59.80
N VAL A 648 -21.36 33.69 60.24
CA VAL A 648 -22.16 33.60 61.46
C VAL A 648 -21.19 33.97 62.57
N VAL A 649 -21.21 35.25 62.94
CA VAL A 649 -20.39 35.82 63.99
C VAL A 649 -20.84 35.29 65.35
N PHE A 650 -21.96 34.57 65.46
CA PHE A 650 -22.46 34.12 66.75
C PHE A 650 -22.13 32.68 67.11
N THR A 651 -20.91 32.52 67.60
CA THR A 651 -20.74 31.88 68.92
C THR A 651 -19.77 32.73 69.76
N VAL A 652 -20.06 34.02 69.91
CA VAL A 652 -19.64 34.70 71.16
C VAL A 652 -20.60 34.16 72.22
N VAL A 653 -20.12 33.19 73.01
CA VAL A 653 -20.81 32.76 74.23
C VAL A 653 -21.09 34.02 75.05
N SER A 654 -22.34 34.25 75.39
CA SER A 654 -22.82 35.35 76.22
C SER A 654 -21.93 35.55 77.43
N ILE A 655 -21.15 36.64 77.48
CA ILE A 655 -20.56 37.09 78.74
C ILE A 655 -20.74 38.59 78.91
N ILE A 656 -21.98 39.01 79.16
CA ILE A 656 -22.25 40.07 80.16
C ILE A 656 -23.54 39.70 80.92
N ALA A 657 -23.42 38.80 81.90
CA ALA A 657 -24.38 38.69 82.99
C ALA A 657 -23.69 39.22 84.25
N GLY A 658 -24.07 40.45 84.63
CA GLY A 658 -23.66 41.11 85.86
C GLY A 658 -22.27 41.75 85.80
N MET A 659 -22.21 43.08 85.86
CA MET A 659 -21.47 43.84 86.88
C MET A 659 -21.12 45.30 86.47
N PHE A 660 -21.75 46.22 87.19
CA PHE A 660 -21.29 47.53 87.70
C PHE A 660 -21.30 48.83 86.87
N THR A 661 -21.91 49.81 87.53
CA THR A 661 -21.87 51.26 87.34
C THR A 661 -20.48 51.89 87.66
N SER A 662 -20.11 52.87 86.81
CA SER A 662 -19.10 53.96 86.89
C SER A 662 -17.56 53.75 86.74
N LYS A 663 -16.99 54.78 86.06
CA LYS A 663 -15.63 55.33 85.78
C LYS A 663 -14.60 54.56 84.91
N SER A 664 -14.15 55.27 83.86
CA SER A 664 -13.15 55.05 82.78
C SER A 664 -12.37 53.73 82.69
N GLU A 665 -11.88 53.16 83.80
CA GLU A 665 -11.13 51.90 83.83
C GLU A 665 -12.00 50.68 83.43
N LYS A 666 -13.32 50.73 83.67
CA LYS A 666 -14.26 49.65 83.32
C LYS A 666 -14.70 49.67 81.85
N ILE A 667 -14.83 50.85 81.26
CA ILE A 667 -15.13 51.02 79.83
C ILE A 667 -13.94 50.47 79.02
N ARG A 668 -12.71 50.78 79.44
CA ARG A 668 -11.49 50.21 78.84
C ARG A 668 -11.47 48.68 78.89
N LYS A 669 -11.81 48.06 80.02
CA LYS A 669 -11.87 46.59 80.15
C LYS A 669 -13.01 45.96 79.35
N ALA A 670 -14.16 46.62 79.23
CA ALA A 670 -15.28 46.16 78.42
C ALA A 670 -14.96 46.25 76.92
N GLN A 671 -14.38 47.36 76.46
CA GLN A 671 -13.85 47.55 75.11
C GLN A 671 -12.75 46.54 74.79
N GLU A 672 -11.80 46.31 75.70
CA GLU A 672 -10.70 45.35 75.55
C GLU A 672 -11.23 43.90 75.44
N LYS A 673 -12.23 43.53 76.25
CA LYS A 673 -12.87 42.21 76.18
C LYS A 673 -13.71 42.03 74.91
N MET A 674 -14.45 43.06 74.48
CA MET A 674 -15.22 43.07 73.23
C MET A 674 -14.27 42.95 72.03
N ARG A 675 -13.20 43.75 72.01
CA ARG A 675 -12.15 43.72 70.98
C ARG A 675 -11.48 42.35 70.90
N ASN A 676 -11.08 41.75 72.02
CA ASN A 676 -10.45 40.43 72.02
C ASN A 676 -11.42 39.36 71.51
N SER A 677 -12.69 39.40 71.94
CA SER A 677 -13.72 38.46 71.48
C SER A 677 -14.01 38.58 69.98
N LEU A 678 -14.15 39.81 69.46
CA LEU A 678 -14.31 40.06 68.02
C LEU A 678 -13.07 39.61 67.23
N THR A 679 -11.87 39.94 67.70
CA THR A 679 -10.60 39.60 67.03
C THR A 679 -10.36 38.08 66.99
N GLU A 680 -10.67 37.36 68.07
CA GLU A 680 -10.59 35.90 68.14
C GLU A 680 -11.64 35.24 67.23
N GLY A 681 -12.88 35.76 67.24
CA GLY A 681 -13.96 35.32 66.35
C GLY A 681 -13.61 35.48 64.87
N ILE A 682 -13.14 36.68 64.47
CA ILE A 682 -12.67 36.99 63.11
C ILE A 682 -11.51 36.06 62.74
N SER A 683 -10.49 35.94 63.60
CA SER A 683 -9.31 35.12 63.31
C SER A 683 -9.64 33.63 63.15
N SER A 684 -10.50 33.08 64.02
CA SER A 684 -10.94 31.69 63.96
C SER A 684 -11.76 31.41 62.71
N ASN A 685 -12.70 32.30 62.38
CA ASN A 685 -13.57 32.13 61.22
C ASN A 685 -12.80 32.28 59.90
N MET A 686 -11.93 33.29 59.79
CA MET A 686 -11.07 33.49 58.61
C MET A 686 -10.15 32.30 58.36
N ARG A 687 -9.57 31.71 59.41
CA ARG A 687 -8.75 30.49 59.28
C ARG A 687 -9.56 29.28 58.81
N LYS A 688 -10.76 29.05 59.39
CA LYS A 688 -11.64 27.94 58.99
C LYS A 688 -12.09 28.07 57.53
N ASN A 689 -12.53 29.28 57.14
CA ASN A 689 -12.99 29.56 55.78
C ASN A 689 -11.87 29.48 54.76
N GLN A 690 -10.67 30.00 55.08
CA GLN A 690 -9.49 29.85 54.22
C GLN A 690 -9.17 28.38 53.95
N LYS A 691 -9.15 27.56 55.00
CA LYS A 691 -8.83 26.12 54.88
C LYS A 691 -9.87 25.39 54.03
N LYS A 692 -11.16 25.64 54.26
CA LYS A 692 -12.26 25.05 53.50
C LYS A 692 -12.19 25.45 52.02
N MET A 693 -12.04 26.73 51.74
CA MET A 693 -12.01 27.26 50.37
C MET A 693 -10.79 26.76 49.58
N LEU A 694 -9.60 26.77 50.20
CA LEU A 694 -8.41 26.16 49.59
C LEU A 694 -8.65 24.68 49.29
N SER A 695 -9.23 23.92 50.22
CA SER A 695 -9.52 22.50 50.01
C SER A 695 -10.43 22.27 48.80
N GLU A 696 -11.54 23.00 48.69
CA GLU A 696 -12.53 22.84 47.61
C GLU A 696 -11.96 23.25 46.24
N ILE A 697 -11.28 24.40 46.17
CA ILE A 697 -10.63 24.91 44.94
C ILE A 697 -9.58 23.91 44.43
N PHE A 698 -8.65 23.48 45.31
CA PHE A 698 -7.58 22.59 44.88
C PHE A 698 -8.07 21.16 44.59
N THR A 699 -9.16 20.72 45.23
CA THR A 699 -9.82 19.45 44.87
C THR A 699 -10.37 19.51 43.44
N SER A 700 -11.01 20.62 43.06
CA SER A 700 -11.52 20.82 41.70
C SER A 700 -10.40 20.89 40.66
N ILE A 701 -9.34 21.68 40.93
CA ILE A 701 -8.16 21.79 40.06
C ILE A 701 -7.53 20.41 39.82
N ASN A 702 -7.29 19.65 40.90
CA ASN A 702 -6.67 18.33 40.81
C ASN A 702 -7.53 17.36 40.00
N LYS A 703 -8.87 17.38 40.19
CA LYS A 703 -9.79 16.53 39.44
C LYS A 703 -9.74 16.83 37.94
N THR A 704 -9.81 18.11 37.55
CA THR A 704 -9.77 18.49 36.14
C THR A 704 -8.41 18.23 35.49
N SER A 705 -7.32 18.54 36.20
CA SER A 705 -5.96 18.22 35.74
C SER A 705 -5.77 16.71 35.55
N ALA A 706 -6.29 15.89 36.46
CA ALA A 706 -6.24 14.43 36.34
C ALA A 706 -7.06 13.93 35.15
N SER A 707 -8.22 14.53 34.86
CA SER A 707 -9.01 14.18 33.67
C SER A 707 -8.25 14.47 32.37
N VAL A 708 -7.64 15.66 32.23
CA VAL A 708 -6.80 16.00 31.06
C VAL A 708 -5.62 15.06 30.92
N GLU A 709 -4.89 14.80 32.01
CA GLU A 709 -3.75 13.87 32.04
C GLU A 709 -4.16 12.45 31.64
N ASN A 710 -5.36 12.00 32.03
CA ASN A 710 -5.87 10.69 31.66
C ASN A 710 -6.15 10.60 30.16
N LEU A 711 -6.71 11.65 29.54
CA LEU A 711 -6.94 11.68 28.08
C LEU A 711 -5.62 11.55 27.30
N PHE A 712 -4.59 12.32 27.69
CA PHE A 712 -3.24 12.19 27.12
C PHE A 712 -2.70 10.78 27.29
N THR A 713 -2.79 10.25 28.51
CA THR A 713 -2.28 8.91 28.84
C THR A 713 -2.98 7.83 28.03
N THR A 714 -4.30 7.91 27.85
CA THR A 714 -5.06 6.97 27.02
C THR A 714 -4.63 7.04 25.57
N TYR A 715 -4.55 8.24 24.98
CA TYR A 715 -4.13 8.40 23.59
C TYR A 715 -2.69 7.92 23.37
N ILE A 716 -1.76 8.41 24.18
CA ILE A 716 -0.32 8.07 24.08
C ILE A 716 -0.14 6.56 24.21
N LYS A 717 -0.69 5.93 25.24
CA LYS A 717 -0.57 4.47 25.42
C LYS A 717 -1.23 3.69 24.28
N GLY A 718 -2.36 4.15 23.77
CA GLY A 718 -3.04 3.53 22.65
C GLY A 718 -2.15 3.51 21.40
N VAL A 719 -1.56 4.65 21.04
CA VAL A 719 -0.66 4.75 19.89
C VAL A 719 0.67 4.02 20.14
N GLU A 720 1.23 4.07 21.34
CA GLU A 720 2.44 3.31 21.71
C GLU A 720 2.22 1.80 21.56
N SER A 721 1.07 1.29 21.99
CA SER A 721 0.69 -0.11 21.82
C SER A 721 0.65 -0.50 20.34
N LEU A 722 0.12 0.37 19.46
CA LEU A 722 0.14 0.13 18.02
C LEU A 722 1.56 0.15 17.44
N LEU A 723 2.41 1.09 17.88
CA LEU A 723 3.81 1.16 17.47
C LEU A 723 4.60 -0.10 17.88
N GLU A 724 4.34 -0.64 19.08
CA GLU A 724 4.95 -1.89 19.55
C GLU A 724 4.57 -3.09 18.68
N GLU A 725 3.32 -3.15 18.18
CA GLU A 725 2.88 -4.20 17.24
C GLU A 725 3.45 -4.02 15.83
N MET A 726 3.64 -2.78 15.37
CA MET A 726 4.16 -2.47 14.03
C MET A 726 5.66 -2.74 13.88
N ALA A 727 6.47 -2.44 14.90
CA ALA A 727 7.92 -2.49 14.80
C ALA A 727 8.47 -3.87 14.37
N PRO A 728 7.99 -5.01 14.93
CA PRO A 728 8.42 -6.34 14.48
C PRO A 728 8.11 -6.63 13.01
N VAL A 729 6.94 -6.19 12.52
CA VAL A 729 6.50 -6.40 11.14
C VAL A 729 7.34 -5.57 10.17
N ILE A 730 7.61 -4.31 10.49
CA ILE A 730 8.49 -3.45 9.68
C ILE A 730 9.89 -4.05 9.59
N ASN A 731 10.41 -4.56 10.71
CA ASN A 731 11.72 -5.20 10.73
C ASN A 731 11.71 -6.50 9.90
N GLN A 732 10.64 -7.29 9.98
CA GLN A 732 10.48 -8.49 9.17
C GLN A 732 10.46 -8.17 7.67
N CYS A 733 9.71 -7.13 7.26
CA CYS A 733 9.70 -6.67 5.86
C CYS A 733 11.12 -6.33 5.37
N LYS A 734 11.90 -5.58 6.17
CA LYS A 734 13.29 -5.23 5.83
C LYS A 734 14.19 -6.47 5.70
N ASN A 735 14.05 -7.43 6.61
CA ASN A 735 14.82 -8.67 6.60
C ASN A 735 14.48 -9.55 5.40
N ASP A 736 13.18 -9.71 5.10
CA ASP A 736 12.71 -10.52 3.97
C ASP A 736 13.04 -9.87 2.62
N GLU A 737 12.91 -8.54 2.49
CA GLU A 737 13.40 -7.81 1.31
C GLU A 737 14.89 -8.04 1.11
N SER A 738 15.69 -7.92 2.17
CA SER A 738 17.13 -8.16 2.13
C SER A 738 17.47 -9.62 1.76
N ALA A 739 16.75 -10.59 2.31
CA ALA A 739 16.93 -12.00 1.97
C ALA A 739 16.66 -12.26 0.48
N ILE A 740 15.59 -11.68 -0.08
CA ILE A 740 15.30 -11.78 -1.52
C ILE A 740 16.39 -11.09 -2.34
N ASN A 741 16.88 -9.92 -1.92
CA ASN A 741 17.98 -9.24 -2.60
C ASN A 741 19.27 -10.08 -2.59
N SER A 742 19.55 -10.81 -1.51
CA SER A 742 20.66 -11.77 -1.46
C SER A 742 20.45 -12.93 -2.44
N LEU A 743 19.22 -13.48 -2.56
CA LEU A 743 18.89 -14.50 -3.57
C LEU A 743 19.14 -13.98 -5.00
N ILE A 744 18.72 -12.75 -5.28
CA ILE A 744 19.02 -12.06 -6.55
C ILE A 744 20.54 -12.00 -6.78
N GLY A 745 21.30 -11.58 -5.77
CA GLY A 745 22.76 -11.52 -5.84
C GLY A 745 23.39 -12.88 -6.14
N PHE A 746 22.89 -13.97 -5.55
CA PHE A 746 23.35 -15.31 -5.87
C PHE A 746 23.07 -15.70 -7.31
N ARG A 747 21.88 -15.38 -7.85
CA ARG A 747 21.55 -15.64 -9.26
C ARG A 747 22.46 -14.87 -10.21
N VAL A 748 22.83 -13.63 -9.87
CA VAL A 748 23.84 -12.87 -10.62
C VAL A 748 25.21 -13.56 -10.58
N LEU A 749 25.66 -14.00 -9.41
CA LEU A 749 26.95 -14.71 -9.28
C LEU A 749 26.95 -16.07 -9.98
N ASP A 750 25.84 -16.81 -9.96
CA ASP A 750 25.68 -18.07 -10.67
C ASP A 750 25.75 -17.87 -12.19
N TYR A 751 25.09 -16.83 -12.71
CA TYR A 751 25.19 -16.42 -14.11
C TYR A 751 26.64 -16.12 -14.52
N LEU A 752 27.39 -15.40 -13.66
CA LEU A 752 28.80 -15.11 -13.87
C LEU A 752 29.74 -16.31 -13.65
N LYS A 753 29.21 -17.45 -13.17
CA LYS A 753 30.00 -18.62 -12.73
C LYS A 753 31.01 -18.29 -11.62
N LYS A 754 30.62 -17.36 -10.74
CA LYS A 754 31.36 -16.87 -9.57
C LYS A 754 30.69 -17.22 -8.24
N GLY A 755 29.61 -18.01 -8.27
CA GLY A 755 28.85 -18.44 -7.10
C GLY A 755 29.76 -18.88 -5.95
N VAL A 756 29.55 -18.29 -4.77
CA VAL A 756 30.46 -18.38 -3.61
C VAL A 756 30.29 -19.67 -2.81
N ILE A 757 29.24 -20.46 -3.03
CA ILE A 757 28.93 -21.57 -2.13
C ILE A 757 29.43 -22.92 -2.65
N SER A 758 30.64 -23.30 -2.24
CA SER A 758 31.20 -24.62 -2.50
C SER A 758 30.74 -25.70 -1.50
N VAL A 759 29.86 -25.39 -0.53
CA VAL A 759 29.53 -26.29 0.60
C VAL A 759 28.02 -26.44 0.93
N LYS A 760 27.18 -25.40 0.76
CA LYS A 760 25.71 -25.44 0.92
C LYS A 760 25.03 -25.00 -0.39
N LYS A 761 23.86 -25.52 -0.74
CA LYS A 761 23.07 -24.92 -1.83
C LYS A 761 22.37 -23.67 -1.30
N VAL A 762 22.06 -22.70 -2.16
CA VAL A 762 21.26 -21.51 -1.79
C VAL A 762 19.91 -21.91 -1.15
N SER A 763 19.36 -23.06 -1.56
CA SER A 763 18.17 -23.68 -0.95
C SER A 763 18.31 -24.03 0.53
N ASP A 764 19.53 -24.19 1.02
CA ASP A 764 19.84 -24.69 2.37
C ASP A 764 20.19 -23.55 3.35
N LEU A 765 20.21 -22.30 2.88
CA LEU A 765 20.49 -21.11 3.70
C LEU A 765 19.18 -20.56 4.28
N SER A 766 19.17 -20.29 5.59
CA SER A 766 18.06 -19.58 6.24
C SER A 766 17.97 -18.12 5.74
N ASN A 767 16.81 -17.47 5.92
CA ASN A 767 16.67 -16.04 5.61
C ASN A 767 17.72 -15.21 6.37
N ASP A 768 17.93 -15.54 7.65
CA ASP A 768 18.93 -14.88 8.49
C ASP A 768 20.35 -15.05 7.97
N GLU A 769 20.74 -16.26 7.53
CA GLU A 769 22.05 -16.47 6.91
C GLU A 769 22.19 -15.64 5.62
N LEU A 770 21.14 -15.54 4.80
CA LEU A 770 21.16 -14.77 3.56
C LEU A 770 21.45 -13.29 3.80
N TYR A 771 20.63 -12.59 4.60
CA TYR A 771 20.79 -11.14 4.76
C TYR A 771 21.93 -10.76 5.71
N SER A 772 22.37 -11.64 6.63
CA SER A 772 23.47 -11.33 7.56
C SER A 772 24.86 -11.64 7.01
N GLN A 773 25.03 -12.76 6.28
CA GLN A 773 26.34 -13.18 5.78
C GLN A 773 26.58 -12.75 4.34
N TYR A 774 25.52 -12.60 3.55
CA TYR A 774 25.59 -12.23 2.13
C TYR A 774 24.72 -11.00 1.81
N PRO A 775 24.86 -9.88 2.54
CA PRO A 775 24.02 -8.71 2.37
C PRO A 775 24.16 -8.13 0.94
N VAL A 776 23.02 -7.97 0.28
CA VAL A 776 22.92 -7.27 -1.00
C VAL A 776 21.95 -6.13 -0.83
N LYS A 777 22.46 -4.90 -0.92
CA LYS A 777 21.66 -3.69 -0.82
C LYS A 777 21.12 -3.30 -2.18
N ARG A 778 19.80 -3.13 -2.26
CA ARG A 778 19.11 -2.63 -3.45
C ARG A 778 18.78 -1.15 -3.31
N ASP A 779 19.02 -0.39 -4.38
CA ASP A 779 18.51 0.98 -4.53
C ASP A 779 17.47 0.98 -5.66
N TRP A 780 16.21 1.16 -5.30
CA TRP A 780 15.07 1.17 -6.23
C TRP A 780 15.03 2.40 -7.13
N THR A 781 15.60 3.53 -6.68
CA THR A 781 15.62 4.77 -7.47
C THR A 781 16.73 4.72 -8.53
N GLN A 782 17.93 4.31 -8.11
CA GLN A 782 19.10 4.19 -8.99
C GLN A 782 19.14 2.86 -9.75
N GLN A 783 18.22 1.93 -9.46
CA GLN A 783 18.19 0.55 -9.97
C GLN A 783 19.57 -0.10 -9.86
N SER A 784 20.09 -0.13 -8.63
CA SER A 784 21.41 -0.68 -8.36
C SER A 784 21.39 -1.80 -7.33
N LEU A 785 22.30 -2.76 -7.50
CA LEU A 785 22.59 -3.82 -6.53
C LEU A 785 24.03 -3.65 -6.04
N THR A 786 24.17 -3.47 -4.73
CA THR A 786 25.46 -3.37 -4.06
C THR A 786 25.70 -4.61 -3.22
N PHE A 787 26.74 -5.36 -3.56
CA PHE A 787 27.19 -6.52 -2.80
C PHE A 787 28.02 -6.00 -1.62
N GLU A 788 27.49 -6.09 -0.40
CA GLU A 788 28.15 -5.59 0.82
C GLU A 788 29.10 -6.62 1.45
N TYR A 789 29.45 -7.67 0.69
CA TYR A 789 30.42 -8.71 1.06
C TYR A 789 31.45 -8.93 -0.07
N GLU A 790 32.63 -9.46 0.27
CA GLU A 790 33.69 -9.70 -0.71
C GLU A 790 33.27 -10.70 -1.80
N THR A 791 33.45 -10.31 -3.06
CA THR A 791 33.18 -11.13 -4.24
C THR A 791 34.45 -11.36 -5.06
N LYS A 792 34.49 -12.46 -5.83
CA LYS A 792 35.61 -12.78 -6.77
C LYS A 792 35.33 -12.26 -8.19
N CYS A 793 34.60 -11.15 -8.28
CA CYS A 793 34.19 -10.53 -9.53
C CYS A 793 35.20 -9.46 -9.96
N ASN A 794 35.32 -9.20 -11.26
CA ASN A 794 36.13 -8.11 -11.82
C ASN A 794 35.28 -7.16 -12.67
N ASP A 795 35.90 -6.14 -13.29
CA ASP A 795 35.19 -5.15 -14.12
C ASP A 795 34.49 -5.78 -15.34
N ALA A 796 35.05 -6.85 -15.93
CA ALA A 796 34.40 -7.55 -17.03
C ALA A 796 33.17 -8.35 -16.56
N ASP A 797 33.23 -8.92 -15.36
CA ASP A 797 32.09 -9.58 -14.72
C ASP A 797 30.99 -8.55 -14.39
N LYS A 798 31.37 -7.34 -13.97
CA LYS A 798 30.44 -6.22 -13.75
C LYS A 798 29.69 -5.87 -15.04
N ILE A 799 30.39 -5.58 -16.14
CA ILE A 799 29.75 -5.22 -17.41
C ILE A 799 28.76 -6.30 -17.85
N LYS A 800 29.15 -7.58 -17.78
CA LYS A 800 28.27 -8.70 -18.12
C LYS A 800 27.02 -8.80 -17.25
N ALA A 801 27.14 -8.52 -15.95
CA ALA A 801 26.00 -8.53 -15.05
C ALA A 801 25.08 -7.34 -15.34
N GLU A 802 25.64 -6.15 -15.54
CA GLU A 802 24.88 -4.94 -15.88
C GLU A 802 24.11 -5.09 -17.22
N GLU A 803 24.73 -5.69 -18.24
CA GLU A 803 24.07 -6.02 -19.51
C GLU A 803 22.91 -7.02 -19.34
N ALA A 804 23.10 -8.08 -18.54
CA ALA A 804 22.11 -9.13 -18.38
C ALA A 804 20.92 -8.71 -17.50
N THR A 805 21.18 -7.92 -16.46
CA THR A 805 20.19 -7.44 -15.48
C THR A 805 19.55 -6.11 -15.88
N GLN A 806 20.22 -5.32 -16.73
CA GLN A 806 19.92 -3.91 -16.99
C GLN A 806 19.97 -3.00 -15.73
N MET A 807 20.57 -3.50 -14.63
CA MET A 807 20.79 -2.76 -13.39
C MET A 807 22.24 -2.28 -13.31
N LYS A 808 22.50 -1.28 -12.45
CA LYS A 808 23.86 -0.94 -12.05
C LYS A 808 24.36 -1.93 -10.99
N ILE A 809 25.51 -2.55 -11.21
CA ILE A 809 26.04 -3.59 -10.31
C ILE A 809 27.32 -3.08 -9.64
N ILE A 810 27.35 -3.15 -8.31
CA ILE A 810 28.50 -2.73 -7.50
C ILE A 810 28.98 -3.95 -6.72
N PHE A 811 30.08 -4.54 -7.18
CA PHE A 811 30.78 -5.59 -6.46
C PHE A 811 31.78 -5.00 -5.47
N ASN A 812 31.78 -5.50 -4.24
CA ASN A 812 32.90 -5.31 -3.34
C ASN A 812 33.99 -6.33 -3.73
N ILE A 813 35.04 -5.85 -4.39
CA ILE A 813 36.10 -6.69 -4.98
C ILE A 813 37.21 -6.87 -3.94
N LYS A 814 37.67 -8.11 -3.81
CA LYS A 814 38.79 -8.48 -2.94
C LYS A 814 40.14 -8.04 -3.48
#